data_AF-A0A544ZHC7-F1
#
_entry.id   AF-A0A544ZHC7-F1
#
_cell.length_a   1.000
_cell.length_b   1.000
_cell.length_c   1.000
_cell.angle_alpha   90.00
_cell.angle_beta   90.00
_cell.angle_gamma   90.00
#
_symmetry.space_group_name_H-M   'P 1'
#
loop_
_entity.id
_entity.type
_entity.pdbx_description
1 polymer ?
#
loop_
_entity_poly.entity_id
_entity_poly.type
_entity_poly.pdbx_seq_one_letter_code
_entity_poly.pdbx_strand_id
1 'polypeptide(L)'
;MTENHDAIVVDPKTEGEGGCPVAHTRAPHPTQGSANHQWWPERLNLKILAKNPAVANPLGEDFDYAEAFKSLDLAAVKRDIAEVLTTSQDWWPADFGHYGPLMIRMAWHSAGTYRISDGRGGAGSGQQRFAPLNSWPDNGNLDKARRLLWPVKKKYGKKISWADLLILTGNVALESMGFKTFGFAGGRVDAWEPDDDVYWGPETTWLGDERYSGDRELENPLAAVQMGLIYVNPEGPNGNPDPIAAARDIRETFRRMAMNDEETVALIAGGHTFGKTHGAGPADNVGPDPEAAPIEQQGLGWKNSYGTGKGGDTITSGLEVIWTPTPTTWDNTFFEVLFGYEWELFKSPAGANQWRPKDGAGAGTVPDAHDPSKRHAPTMLTTDLALRFDPIYEQISRRFLENPDEFADAFARAWFKLTHRDMGPVARYLGPEVPSEVLLWQDPLPERTYELVDAGDIAALKDQILASGLSVSQLVSTAWASAASFRGSDKRGGANGARIRLQPQIGWEVNDPDQLAAVLRTLEGVQQSFNAAQTGGKQVSLADVIVLAGCAAVEKAAKDAGFDVEVPFTPGRVDASQEQTDVESFAALEPTADGFRNYYGKGNRLPAEYLLVDRANLLNLSAPEMTVLIGGLRVLGANHQQSKLGVFTETPEVLTNDFFVNLLDLGTEWKSTSEDQTAFEGRDAATGEVKWTGTRADLVFGANSELRAVAEVYASDDAKEKFVKDFVRAWDKVMNLDRFDLV
;
A
#
# COMPACT_ATOMS: atom_id res chain seq x y z
N MET A 1 26.58 4.52 -20.24
CA MET A 1 26.86 3.07 -20.16
C MET A 1 28.14 2.92 -19.36
N THR A 2 27.96 2.89 -18.06
CA THR A 2 29.00 2.72 -17.04
C THR A 2 28.66 1.41 -16.36
N GLU A 3 29.59 0.46 -16.39
CA GLU A 3 29.47 -0.86 -15.79
C GLU A 3 29.26 -0.68 -14.27
N ASN A 4 28.05 -1.01 -13.79
CA ASN A 4 27.75 -1.14 -12.37
C ASN A 4 28.42 -2.43 -11.88
N HIS A 5 29.36 -2.31 -10.94
CA HIS A 5 29.91 -3.45 -10.21
C HIS A 5 29.27 -3.55 -8.82
N ASP A 6 28.40 -4.55 -8.69
CA ASP A 6 28.13 -5.47 -7.59
C ASP A 6 27.68 -4.94 -6.21
N ALA A 7 26.38 -4.64 -6.12
CA ALA A 7 25.55 -5.16 -5.03
C ALA A 7 25.01 -6.54 -5.46
N ILE A 8 24.77 -7.48 -4.53
CA ILE A 8 24.45 -8.90 -4.84
C ILE A 8 23.15 -9.01 -5.66
N VAL A 9 23.31 -8.98 -6.98
CA VAL A 9 22.40 -9.59 -7.93
C VAL A 9 23.10 -10.86 -8.34
N VAL A 10 22.50 -12.01 -8.06
CA VAL A 10 22.85 -13.20 -8.84
C VAL A 10 22.31 -12.87 -10.23
N ASP A 11 23.18 -12.38 -11.10
CA ASP A 11 22.86 -12.16 -12.50
C ASP A 11 22.25 -13.49 -12.98
N PRO A 12 20.98 -13.54 -13.40
CA PRO A 12 20.42 -14.76 -13.94
C PRO A 12 21.21 -14.99 -15.20
N LYS A 13 22.28 -15.79 -15.12
CA LYS A 13 23.30 -16.02 -16.15
C LYS A 13 22.91 -15.36 -17.46
N THR A 14 23.61 -14.31 -17.84
CA THR A 14 23.84 -14.06 -19.25
C THR A 14 24.47 -15.34 -19.82
N GLU A 15 23.62 -16.29 -20.23
CA GLU A 15 23.99 -17.39 -21.07
C GLU A 15 24.52 -16.73 -22.34
N GLY A 16 25.84 -16.65 -22.44
CA GLY A 16 26.49 -16.42 -23.72
C GLY A 16 25.92 -17.43 -24.70
N GLU A 17 25.23 -16.93 -25.74
CA GLU A 17 24.86 -17.60 -27.00
C GLU A 17 24.78 -19.15 -26.94
N GLY A 18 24.06 -19.66 -25.94
CA GLY A 18 24.10 -21.07 -25.55
C GLY A 18 22.71 -21.54 -25.18
N GLY A 19 21.76 -21.31 -26.08
CA GLY A 19 20.33 -21.56 -25.87
C GLY A 19 20.02 -22.91 -25.23
N CYS A 20 19.34 -22.84 -24.10
CA CYS A 20 18.50 -23.93 -23.62
C CYS A 20 17.49 -24.29 -24.74
N PRO A 21 17.38 -25.56 -25.19
CA PRO A 21 16.65 -25.94 -26.40
C PRO A 21 15.12 -25.97 -26.23
N VAL A 22 14.55 -25.08 -25.40
CA VAL A 22 13.11 -24.97 -25.17
C VAL A 22 12.62 -23.59 -25.62
N ALA A 23 12.48 -23.47 -26.94
CA ALA A 23 11.69 -22.48 -27.69
C ALA A 23 11.32 -21.16 -26.98
N HIS A 24 12.16 -20.13 -27.13
CA HIS A 24 11.74 -18.71 -27.04
C HIS A 24 10.76 -18.30 -28.16
N THR A 25 10.34 -19.24 -29.01
CA THR A 25 9.43 -19.05 -30.15
C THR A 25 8.00 -19.54 -29.89
N ARG A 26 7.71 -20.06 -28.69
CA ARG A 26 6.39 -20.61 -28.36
C ARG A 26 5.70 -19.77 -27.29
N ALA A 27 4.45 -19.40 -27.56
CA ALA A 27 3.59 -18.81 -26.54
C ALA A 27 3.54 -19.69 -25.28
N PRO A 28 3.56 -19.11 -24.07
CA PRO A 28 3.58 -19.90 -22.83
C PRO A 28 2.37 -20.84 -22.77
N HIS A 29 2.59 -22.06 -22.28
CA HIS A 29 1.47 -22.94 -21.94
C HIS A 29 0.61 -22.25 -20.86
N PRO A 30 -0.72 -22.45 -20.78
CA PRO A 30 -1.56 -21.76 -19.80
C PRO A 30 -1.14 -21.93 -18.33
N THR A 31 -0.38 -22.98 -18.00
CA THR A 31 0.18 -23.23 -16.67
C THR A 31 1.54 -22.54 -16.41
N GLN A 32 2.10 -21.87 -17.43
CA GLN A 32 3.38 -21.15 -17.39
C GLN A 32 3.20 -19.63 -17.55
N GLY A 33 1.99 -19.15 -17.86
CA GLY A 33 1.70 -17.74 -18.02
C GLY A 33 0.57 -17.45 -19.01
N SER A 34 0.31 -16.16 -19.22
CA SER A 34 -0.74 -15.70 -20.14
C SER A 34 -0.17 -15.47 -21.54
N ALA A 35 -0.50 -16.37 -22.49
CA ALA A 35 -0.15 -16.18 -23.91
C ALA A 35 -0.70 -14.87 -24.49
N ASN A 36 -1.87 -14.41 -24.01
CA ASN A 36 -2.48 -13.18 -24.51
C ASN A 36 -1.67 -11.93 -24.19
N HIS A 37 -0.89 -11.93 -23.11
CA HIS A 37 -0.03 -10.78 -22.80
C HIS A 37 1.12 -10.65 -23.82
N GLN A 38 1.62 -11.76 -24.36
CA GLN A 38 2.61 -11.74 -25.42
C GLN A 38 2.05 -11.24 -26.76
N TRP A 39 0.80 -11.59 -27.08
CA TRP A 39 0.14 -11.11 -28.31
C TRP A 39 -0.29 -9.65 -28.23
N TRP A 40 -0.76 -9.22 -27.06
CA TRP A 40 -1.32 -7.90 -26.81
C TRP A 40 -0.75 -7.34 -25.49
N PRO A 41 0.49 -6.82 -25.51
CA PRO A 41 1.15 -6.30 -24.31
C PRO A 41 0.41 -5.09 -23.72
N GLU A 42 -0.27 -4.30 -24.55
CA GLU A 42 -1.10 -3.15 -24.15
C GLU A 42 -2.55 -3.54 -23.78
N ARG A 43 -2.83 -4.83 -23.55
CA ARG A 43 -4.16 -5.25 -23.09
C ARG A 43 -4.32 -4.90 -21.60
N LEU A 44 -5.46 -4.28 -21.25
CA LEU A 44 -5.84 -4.04 -19.85
C LEU A 44 -5.77 -5.32 -19.00
N ASN A 45 -5.15 -5.21 -17.83
CA ASN A 45 -5.09 -6.29 -16.85
C ASN A 45 -6.27 -6.21 -15.87
N LEU A 46 -7.42 -6.79 -16.23
CA LEU A 46 -8.59 -6.82 -15.34
C LEU A 46 -8.46 -7.79 -14.16
N LYS A 47 -7.42 -8.64 -14.14
CA LYS A 47 -7.22 -9.60 -13.04
C LYS A 47 -7.00 -8.90 -11.70
N ILE A 48 -6.46 -7.67 -11.72
CA ILE A 48 -6.25 -6.91 -10.49
C ILE A 48 -7.56 -6.52 -9.78
N LEU A 49 -8.71 -6.61 -10.48
CA LEU A 49 -10.05 -6.40 -9.91
C LEU A 49 -10.64 -7.67 -9.26
N ALA A 50 -9.92 -8.80 -9.34
CA ALA A 50 -10.32 -10.09 -8.77
C ALA A 50 -9.23 -10.65 -7.85
N LYS A 51 -8.53 -9.76 -7.13
CA LYS A 51 -7.41 -10.07 -6.23
C LYS A 51 -7.87 -10.85 -5.00
N ASN A 52 -7.05 -11.82 -4.58
CA ASN A 52 -7.31 -12.76 -3.48
C ASN A 52 -8.74 -13.32 -3.54
N PRO A 53 -9.16 -13.88 -4.70
CA PRO A 53 -10.54 -14.30 -4.89
C PRO A 53 -10.88 -15.40 -3.90
N ALA A 54 -12.14 -15.46 -3.47
CA ALA A 54 -12.59 -16.43 -2.48
C ALA A 54 -12.21 -17.88 -2.80
N VAL A 55 -12.23 -18.25 -4.07
CA VAL A 55 -11.82 -19.59 -4.56
C VAL A 55 -10.34 -19.92 -4.28
N ALA A 56 -9.48 -18.91 -4.13
CA ALA A 56 -8.08 -19.08 -3.78
C ALA A 56 -7.84 -19.11 -2.25
N ASN A 57 -8.82 -18.71 -1.43
CA ASN A 57 -8.69 -18.66 0.02
C ASN A 57 -9.05 -20.02 0.67
N PRO A 58 -8.07 -20.78 1.22
CA PRO A 58 -8.32 -22.08 1.84
C PRO A 58 -9.04 -22.00 3.20
N LEU A 59 -9.26 -20.81 3.77
CA LEU A 59 -9.99 -20.65 5.03
C LEU A 59 -11.52 -20.56 4.82
N GLY A 60 -11.97 -20.35 3.57
CA GLY A 60 -13.38 -20.19 3.21
C GLY A 60 -13.89 -18.75 3.33
N GLU A 61 -14.98 -18.45 2.62
CA GLU A 61 -15.60 -17.10 2.56
C GLU A 61 -16.14 -16.64 3.92
N ASP A 62 -16.66 -17.57 4.73
CA ASP A 62 -17.27 -17.27 6.03
C ASP A 62 -16.24 -17.13 7.17
N PHE A 63 -14.93 -17.20 6.89
CA PHE A 63 -13.91 -17.10 7.92
C PHE A 63 -13.65 -15.67 8.36
N ASP A 64 -14.00 -15.37 9.60
CA ASP A 64 -13.67 -14.11 10.27
C ASP A 64 -12.33 -14.21 11.03
N TYR A 65 -11.33 -13.49 10.51
CA TYR A 65 -10.02 -13.43 11.15
C TYR A 65 -10.02 -12.62 12.45
N ALA A 66 -10.82 -11.56 12.55
CA ALA A 66 -10.87 -10.73 13.75
C ALA A 66 -11.38 -11.55 14.95
N GLU A 67 -12.45 -12.31 14.76
CA GLU A 67 -12.96 -13.24 15.77
C GLU A 67 -11.97 -14.36 16.10
N ALA A 68 -11.28 -14.91 15.09
CA ALA A 68 -10.25 -15.92 15.33
C ALA A 68 -9.08 -15.36 16.18
N PHE A 69 -8.62 -14.14 15.89
CA PHE A 69 -7.55 -13.46 16.60
C PHE A 69 -7.96 -13.07 18.03
N LYS A 70 -9.19 -12.59 18.25
CA LYS A 70 -9.71 -12.31 19.61
C LYS A 70 -9.64 -13.52 20.55
N SER A 71 -9.66 -14.75 19.99
CA SER A 71 -9.54 -16.00 20.75
C SER A 71 -8.09 -16.50 20.96
N LEU A 72 -7.09 -15.71 20.55
CA LEU A 72 -5.66 -16.04 20.64
C LEU A 72 -5.10 -15.66 22.03
N ASP A 73 -4.32 -16.56 22.64
CA ASP A 73 -3.49 -16.20 23.79
C ASP A 73 -2.20 -15.52 23.29
N LEU A 74 -2.26 -14.19 23.12
CA LEU A 74 -1.14 -13.40 22.59
C LEU A 74 0.11 -13.54 23.47
N ALA A 75 -0.03 -13.62 24.79
CA ALA A 75 1.10 -13.79 25.69
C ALA A 75 1.79 -15.15 25.50
N ALA A 76 1.04 -16.22 25.24
CA ALA A 76 1.61 -17.52 24.89
C ALA A 76 2.36 -17.49 23.55
N VAL A 77 1.80 -16.81 22.54
CA VAL A 77 2.47 -16.62 21.24
C VAL A 77 3.81 -15.89 21.42
N LYS A 78 3.82 -14.77 22.16
CA LYS A 78 5.05 -14.01 22.43
C LYS A 78 6.11 -14.85 23.16
N ARG A 79 5.70 -15.69 24.11
CA ARG A 79 6.63 -16.64 24.78
C ARG A 79 7.23 -17.65 23.83
N ASP A 80 6.42 -18.27 22.97
CA ASP A 80 6.92 -19.24 21.99
C ASP A 80 7.82 -18.59 20.94
N ILE A 81 7.53 -17.34 20.55
CA ILE A 81 8.43 -16.56 19.69
C ILE A 81 9.78 -16.35 20.39
N ALA A 82 9.77 -15.89 21.64
CA ALA A 82 11.00 -15.67 22.41
C ALA A 82 11.85 -16.96 22.56
N GLU A 83 11.20 -18.12 22.66
CA GLU A 83 11.89 -19.43 22.61
C GLU A 83 12.54 -19.67 21.25
N VAL A 84 11.83 -19.41 20.14
CA VAL A 84 12.41 -19.50 18.78
C VAL A 84 13.63 -18.59 18.65
N LEU A 85 13.59 -17.37 19.18
CA LEU A 85 14.69 -16.40 19.06
C LEU A 85 16.03 -16.91 19.63
N THR A 86 16.00 -17.80 20.62
CA THR A 86 17.20 -18.34 21.28
C THR A 86 17.46 -19.81 20.99
N THR A 87 16.59 -20.47 20.23
CA THR A 87 16.73 -21.88 19.84
C THR A 87 17.40 -22.00 18.47
N SER A 88 18.71 -21.83 18.45
CA SER A 88 19.53 -21.92 17.23
C SER A 88 19.33 -23.25 16.50
N GLN A 89 19.16 -23.18 15.18
CA GLN A 89 18.99 -24.32 14.29
C GLN A 89 20.27 -24.58 13.50
N ASP A 90 20.69 -25.85 13.43
CA ASP A 90 21.92 -26.21 12.73
C ASP A 90 21.92 -25.82 11.25
N TRP A 91 20.76 -25.82 10.59
CA TRP A 91 20.65 -25.45 9.17
C TRP A 91 20.74 -23.94 8.93
N TRP A 92 20.59 -23.12 9.98
CA TRP A 92 20.76 -21.67 9.92
C TRP A 92 21.15 -21.12 11.31
N PRO A 93 22.40 -21.27 11.75
CA PRO A 93 22.80 -20.93 13.12
C PRO A 93 22.55 -19.46 13.46
N ALA A 94 22.04 -19.19 14.66
CA ALA A 94 21.80 -17.82 15.14
C ALA A 94 23.10 -17.07 15.40
N ASP A 95 23.25 -15.88 14.82
CA ASP A 95 24.31 -14.94 15.17
C ASP A 95 24.22 -14.58 16.65
N PHE A 96 25.37 -14.60 17.36
CA PHE A 96 25.43 -14.29 18.79
C PHE A 96 24.52 -15.16 19.67
N GLY A 97 24.04 -16.30 19.13
CA GLY A 97 23.05 -17.15 19.79
C GLY A 97 21.63 -16.58 19.83
N HIS A 98 21.31 -15.54 19.05
CA HIS A 98 20.02 -14.86 19.07
C HIS A 98 19.53 -14.44 17.67
N TYR A 99 18.36 -14.91 17.22
CA TYR A 99 17.77 -14.52 15.93
C TYR A 99 17.08 -13.15 15.94
N GLY A 100 16.98 -12.48 17.08
CA GLY A 100 16.29 -11.20 17.23
C GLY A 100 16.61 -10.18 16.12
N PRO A 101 17.88 -9.88 15.83
CA PRO A 101 18.21 -8.91 14.78
C PRO A 101 17.73 -9.34 13.38
N LEU A 102 17.82 -10.63 13.05
CA LEU A 102 17.27 -11.17 11.79
C LEU A 102 15.74 -10.98 11.71
N MET A 103 15.03 -11.15 12.84
CA MET A 103 13.58 -10.98 12.89
C MET A 103 13.15 -9.51 12.86
N ILE A 104 13.95 -8.60 13.42
CA ILE A 104 13.75 -7.14 13.26
C ILE A 104 13.88 -6.77 11.79
N ARG A 105 14.94 -7.22 11.10
CA ARG A 105 15.09 -7.02 9.65
C ARG A 105 13.89 -7.59 8.89
N MET A 106 13.44 -8.80 9.22
CA MET A 106 12.28 -9.40 8.56
C MET A 106 11.00 -8.54 8.69
N ALA A 107 10.71 -8.05 9.89
CA ALA A 107 9.56 -7.18 10.14
C ALA A 107 9.71 -5.80 9.47
N TRP A 108 10.92 -5.20 9.55
CA TRP A 108 11.29 -3.97 8.84
C TRP A 108 11.03 -4.10 7.34
N HIS A 109 11.55 -5.15 6.69
CA HIS A 109 11.37 -5.39 5.26
C HIS A 109 9.93 -5.74 4.89
N SER A 110 9.17 -6.36 5.79
CA SER A 110 7.76 -6.67 5.55
C SER A 110 6.94 -5.38 5.50
N ALA A 111 7.19 -4.44 6.40
CA ALA A 111 6.48 -3.17 6.44
C ALA A 111 7.07 -2.11 5.49
N GLY A 112 8.35 -2.23 5.17
CA GLY A 112 9.19 -1.24 4.50
C GLY A 112 8.91 -1.05 3.01
N THR A 113 8.01 -1.80 2.39
CA THR A 113 7.69 -1.63 0.95
C THR A 113 6.56 -0.63 0.70
N TYR A 114 5.92 -0.11 1.76
CA TYR A 114 4.77 0.79 1.68
C TYR A 114 5.09 2.12 0.99
N ARG A 115 4.15 2.67 0.23
CA ARG A 115 4.24 4.00 -0.40
C ARG A 115 3.00 4.83 -0.13
N ILE A 116 3.20 6.12 0.17
CA ILE A 116 2.08 7.03 0.45
C ILE A 116 1.20 7.33 -0.75
N SER A 117 1.75 7.29 -1.95
CA SER A 117 1.12 7.72 -3.21
C SER A 117 -0.09 6.85 -3.57
N ASP A 118 0.00 5.54 -3.39
CA ASP A 118 -1.09 4.59 -3.67
C ASP A 118 -1.44 3.69 -2.47
N GLY A 119 -0.75 3.84 -1.34
CA GLY A 119 -0.96 3.04 -0.14
C GLY A 119 -0.55 1.58 -0.28
N ARG A 120 0.04 1.19 -1.43
CA ARG A 120 0.44 -0.19 -1.72
C ARG A 120 1.78 -0.54 -1.09
N GLY A 121 2.08 -1.83 -1.05
CA GLY A 121 3.17 -2.39 -0.25
C GLY A 121 2.79 -2.47 1.22
N GLY A 122 3.78 -2.60 2.09
CA GLY A 122 3.57 -2.77 3.53
C GLY A 122 3.33 -4.22 3.96
N ALA A 123 3.04 -4.38 5.25
CA ALA A 123 2.90 -5.66 5.93
C ALA A 123 1.44 -6.15 6.03
N GLY A 124 0.45 -5.34 5.62
CA GLY A 124 -0.98 -5.54 5.86
C GLY A 124 -1.58 -6.88 5.43
N SER A 125 -0.90 -7.62 4.53
CA SER A 125 -1.37 -8.90 3.98
C SER A 125 -0.30 -10.02 3.95
N GLY A 126 0.91 -9.75 4.45
CA GLY A 126 1.99 -10.73 4.51
C GLY A 126 2.64 -11.07 3.16
N GLN A 127 2.66 -10.11 2.22
CA GLN A 127 3.17 -10.29 0.85
C GLN A 127 4.65 -10.64 0.74
N GLN A 128 5.46 -10.44 1.78
CA GLN A 128 6.86 -10.91 1.80
C GLN A 128 7.00 -12.44 1.62
N ARG A 129 5.89 -13.19 1.73
CA ARG A 129 5.83 -14.63 1.45
C ARG A 129 5.75 -14.99 -0.04
N PHE A 130 5.34 -14.05 -0.89
CA PHE A 130 5.06 -14.29 -2.31
C PHE A 130 6.01 -13.51 -3.21
N ALA A 131 6.08 -13.90 -4.48
CA ALA A 131 6.76 -13.15 -5.51
C ALA A 131 6.13 -11.74 -5.69
N PRO A 132 6.91 -10.73 -6.12
CA PRO A 132 8.36 -10.76 -6.27
C PRO A 132 9.10 -10.58 -4.92
N LEU A 133 8.40 -10.14 -3.86
CA LEU A 133 9.03 -9.73 -2.60
C LEU A 133 9.81 -10.85 -1.92
N ASN A 134 9.34 -12.11 -2.00
CA ASN A 134 10.04 -13.24 -1.41
C ASN A 134 11.43 -13.50 -2.02
N SER A 135 11.74 -12.87 -3.16
CA SER A 135 12.93 -13.10 -3.99
C SER A 135 13.68 -11.82 -4.37
N TRP A 136 13.24 -10.66 -3.88
CA TRP A 136 14.02 -9.43 -3.99
C TRP A 136 15.41 -9.60 -3.38
N PRO A 137 16.48 -9.06 -4.00
CA PRO A 137 17.84 -9.12 -3.46
C PRO A 137 17.93 -8.64 -2.01
N ASP A 138 17.24 -7.54 -1.69
CA ASP A 138 17.26 -6.98 -0.33
C ASP A 138 16.51 -7.85 0.68
N ASN A 139 15.71 -8.81 0.23
CA ASN A 139 15.07 -9.83 1.08
C ASN A 139 15.88 -11.13 1.18
N GLY A 140 17.14 -11.12 0.72
CA GLY A 140 18.07 -12.24 0.83
C GLY A 140 18.07 -12.85 2.24
N ASN A 141 17.94 -14.17 2.30
CA ASN A 141 17.87 -15.00 3.50
C ASN A 141 16.66 -14.75 4.44
N LEU A 142 15.72 -13.87 4.12
CA LEU A 142 14.49 -13.73 4.91
C LEU A 142 13.53 -14.91 4.72
N ASP A 143 13.72 -15.73 3.69
CA ASP A 143 13.10 -17.06 3.57
C ASP A 143 13.47 -17.97 4.76
N LYS A 144 14.72 -17.89 5.26
CA LYS A 144 15.17 -18.59 6.47
C LYS A 144 14.48 -18.03 7.72
N ALA A 145 14.38 -16.70 7.84
CA ALA A 145 13.69 -16.03 8.95
C ALA A 145 12.22 -16.48 9.07
N ARG A 146 11.49 -16.45 7.95
CA ARG A 146 10.09 -16.92 7.91
C ARG A 146 9.98 -18.41 8.23
N ARG A 147 10.92 -19.24 7.75
CA ARG A 147 10.95 -20.69 8.02
C ARG A 147 11.14 -21.00 9.50
N LEU A 148 11.96 -20.23 10.22
CA LEU A 148 12.16 -20.38 11.67
C LEU A 148 10.86 -20.18 12.47
N LEU A 149 9.91 -19.39 11.96
CA LEU A 149 8.63 -19.12 12.62
C LEU A 149 7.54 -20.16 12.33
N TRP A 150 7.80 -21.12 11.45
CA TRP A 150 6.84 -22.17 11.12
C TRP A 150 6.31 -22.93 12.36
N PRO A 151 7.13 -23.32 13.36
CA PRO A 151 6.62 -23.98 14.56
C PRO A 151 5.55 -23.15 15.31
N VAL A 152 5.72 -21.82 15.38
CA VAL A 152 4.74 -20.90 16.00
C VAL A 152 3.47 -20.85 15.14
N LYS A 153 3.60 -20.57 13.84
CA LYS A 153 2.44 -20.53 12.94
C LYS A 153 1.65 -21.85 12.96
N LYS A 154 2.35 -22.98 12.93
CA LYS A 154 1.77 -24.32 13.00
C LYS A 154 0.98 -24.54 14.29
N LYS A 155 1.50 -24.09 15.44
CA LYS A 155 0.88 -24.24 16.76
C LYS A 155 -0.42 -23.44 16.89
N TYR A 156 -0.43 -22.20 16.39
CA TYR A 156 -1.58 -21.28 16.55
C TYR A 156 -2.53 -21.26 15.35
N GLY A 157 -2.15 -21.85 14.22
CA GLY A 157 -3.01 -22.08 13.07
C GLY A 157 -3.65 -20.78 12.55
N LYS A 158 -4.97 -20.83 12.32
CA LYS A 158 -5.74 -19.69 11.78
C LYS A 158 -5.97 -18.53 12.74
N LYS A 159 -5.62 -18.67 14.03
CA LYS A 159 -5.80 -17.61 15.04
C LYS A 159 -4.77 -16.49 14.95
N ILE A 160 -3.67 -16.71 14.23
CA ILE A 160 -2.70 -15.68 13.90
C ILE A 160 -2.33 -15.84 12.43
N SER A 161 -2.47 -14.77 11.66
CA SER A 161 -2.03 -14.70 10.26
C SER A 161 -0.51 -14.69 10.19
N TRP A 162 0.06 -15.02 9.05
CA TRP A 162 1.47 -14.74 8.81
C TRP A 162 1.74 -13.25 8.87
N ALA A 163 0.88 -12.42 8.28
CA ALA A 163 1.03 -10.97 8.31
C ALA A 163 1.22 -10.42 9.75
N ASP A 164 0.37 -10.82 10.71
CA ASP A 164 0.54 -10.43 12.12
C ASP A 164 1.75 -11.10 12.77
N LEU A 165 2.03 -12.38 12.47
CA LEU A 165 3.15 -13.10 13.07
C LEU A 165 4.51 -12.49 12.68
N LEU A 166 4.69 -12.06 11.43
CA LEU A 166 5.93 -11.44 10.97
C LEU A 166 6.23 -10.16 11.76
N ILE A 167 5.23 -9.30 11.95
CA ILE A 167 5.37 -8.05 12.70
C ILE A 167 5.52 -8.30 14.20
N LEU A 168 4.68 -9.15 14.79
CA LEU A 168 4.76 -9.50 16.21
C LEU A 168 6.14 -10.04 16.58
N THR A 169 6.75 -10.82 15.68
CA THR A 169 8.10 -11.36 15.92
C THR A 169 9.16 -10.27 16.00
N GLY A 170 9.07 -9.23 15.16
CA GLY A 170 9.94 -8.05 15.26
C GLY A 170 9.78 -7.33 16.61
N ASN A 171 8.54 -7.15 17.09
CA ASN A 171 8.28 -6.57 18.41
C ASN A 171 8.87 -7.43 19.55
N VAL A 172 8.62 -8.74 19.53
CA VAL A 172 9.15 -9.66 20.55
C VAL A 172 10.68 -9.68 20.52
N ALA A 173 11.29 -9.60 19.34
CA ALA A 173 12.74 -9.50 19.21
C ALA A 173 13.29 -8.26 19.89
N LEU A 174 12.71 -7.08 19.62
CA LEU A 174 13.07 -5.84 20.30
C LEU A 174 12.94 -5.95 21.83
N GLU A 175 11.80 -6.45 22.30
CA GLU A 175 11.51 -6.63 23.73
C GLU A 175 12.48 -7.59 24.42
N SER A 176 12.77 -8.73 23.78
CA SER A 176 13.70 -9.74 24.31
C SER A 176 15.15 -9.23 24.44
N MET A 177 15.52 -8.24 23.62
CA MET A 177 16.84 -7.60 23.63
C MET A 177 16.87 -6.31 24.45
N GLY A 178 15.82 -6.01 25.22
CA GLY A 178 15.79 -4.93 26.20
C GLY A 178 15.17 -3.61 25.72
N PHE A 179 14.57 -3.57 24.52
CA PHE A 179 13.85 -2.40 24.03
C PHE A 179 12.35 -2.49 24.33
N LYS A 180 11.76 -1.47 24.96
CA LYS A 180 10.32 -1.42 25.19
C LYS A 180 9.62 -0.82 23.97
N THR A 181 8.82 -1.63 23.27
CA THR A 181 8.01 -1.16 22.15
C THR A 181 6.86 -0.27 22.61
N PHE A 182 6.33 0.57 21.70
CA PHE A 182 5.18 1.42 21.98
C PHE A 182 3.89 0.61 22.17
N GLY A 183 3.78 -0.52 21.46
CA GLY A 183 2.69 -1.49 21.54
C GLY A 183 2.60 -2.32 20.26
N PHE A 184 1.53 -3.11 20.15
CA PHE A 184 1.25 -3.98 19.01
C PHE A 184 -0.25 -4.12 18.78
N ALA A 185 -0.66 -4.12 17.51
CA ALA A 185 -2.00 -4.52 17.08
C ALA A 185 -1.95 -5.65 16.03
N GLY A 186 -2.79 -6.66 16.24
CA GLY A 186 -3.16 -7.62 15.20
C GLY A 186 -4.35 -7.14 14.37
N GLY A 187 -4.76 -7.94 13.39
CA GLY A 187 -5.88 -7.64 12.49
C GLY A 187 -5.53 -7.68 11.00
N ARG A 188 -4.30 -8.07 10.65
CA ARG A 188 -3.86 -8.24 9.26
C ARG A 188 -4.31 -9.60 8.74
N VAL A 189 -5.07 -9.62 7.64
CA VAL A 189 -5.57 -10.86 7.03
C VAL A 189 -4.55 -11.35 6.00
N ASP A 190 -4.22 -12.64 6.02
CA ASP A 190 -3.28 -13.21 5.04
C ASP A 190 -3.84 -13.14 3.60
N ALA A 191 -2.98 -12.73 2.67
CA ALA A 191 -3.18 -12.98 1.25
C ALA A 191 -2.78 -14.41 0.86
N TRP A 192 -3.30 -14.85 -0.29
CA TRP A 192 -3.12 -16.19 -0.86
C TRP A 192 -2.51 -16.20 -2.25
N GLU A 193 -2.27 -15.03 -2.83
CA GLU A 193 -1.60 -14.83 -4.12
C GLU A 193 -0.74 -13.56 -4.09
N PRO A 194 0.24 -13.41 -5.00
CA PRO A 194 1.04 -12.20 -5.09
C PRO A 194 0.23 -10.97 -5.48
N ASP A 195 0.70 -9.80 -5.04
CA ASP A 195 0.12 -8.51 -5.41
C ASP A 195 0.60 -8.08 -6.81
N ASP A 196 -0.11 -8.54 -7.85
CA ASP A 196 0.12 -8.17 -9.26
C ASP A 196 -0.36 -6.74 -9.60
N ASP A 197 -0.91 -6.01 -8.62
CA ASP A 197 -1.43 -4.65 -8.73
C ASP A 197 -0.42 -3.57 -8.30
N VAL A 198 0.81 -3.94 -7.94
CA VAL A 198 1.85 -2.98 -7.52
C VAL A 198 2.83 -2.70 -8.65
N TYR A 199 2.94 -1.42 -9.04
CA TYR A 199 4.00 -0.96 -9.91
C TYR A 199 5.29 -0.70 -9.10
N TRP A 200 6.18 -1.70 -9.11
CA TRP A 200 7.48 -1.68 -8.43
C TRP A 200 8.59 -0.91 -9.18
N GLY A 201 8.37 -0.61 -10.46
CA GLY A 201 9.30 0.12 -11.32
C GLY A 201 9.33 -0.42 -12.76
N PRO A 202 9.94 0.31 -13.69
CA PRO A 202 10.00 -0.05 -15.11
C PRO A 202 11.10 -1.09 -15.43
N GLU A 203 11.98 -1.39 -14.48
CA GLU A 203 13.17 -2.19 -14.71
C GLU A 203 12.86 -3.65 -15.03
N THR A 204 13.72 -4.26 -15.84
CA THR A 204 13.64 -5.69 -16.19
C THR A 204 14.78 -6.51 -15.56
N THR A 205 15.61 -5.86 -14.75
CA THR A 205 16.73 -6.46 -14.02
C THR A 205 16.71 -6.00 -12.57
N TRP A 206 17.19 -6.87 -11.67
CA TRP A 206 17.36 -6.50 -10.27
C TRP A 206 18.44 -5.44 -10.10
N LEU A 207 18.24 -4.56 -9.11
CA LEU A 207 19.08 -3.41 -8.80
C LEU A 207 19.29 -2.41 -9.96
N GLY A 208 18.46 -2.48 -11.01
CA GLY A 208 18.37 -1.42 -12.02
C GLY A 208 17.87 -0.10 -11.42
N ASP A 209 18.30 1.01 -12.00
CA ASP A 209 17.99 2.38 -11.59
C ASP A 209 17.31 3.22 -12.69
N GLU A 210 16.69 2.59 -13.70
CA GLU A 210 15.95 3.23 -14.80
C GLU A 210 14.63 3.92 -14.39
N ARG A 211 14.60 4.47 -13.17
CA ARG A 211 13.48 5.13 -12.50
C ARG A 211 13.72 6.61 -12.20
N TYR A 212 14.86 7.15 -12.63
CA TYR A 212 15.22 8.55 -12.40
C TYR A 212 15.08 9.38 -13.67
N SER A 213 14.60 10.62 -13.52
CA SER A 213 14.69 11.67 -14.53
C SER A 213 15.47 12.89 -14.01
N GLY A 214 15.95 13.76 -14.90
CA GLY A 214 16.59 15.02 -14.50
C GLY A 214 17.76 14.84 -13.53
N ASP A 215 17.81 15.66 -12.48
CA ASP A 215 18.79 15.54 -11.40
C ASP A 215 18.27 14.60 -10.30
N ARG A 216 18.29 13.28 -10.56
CA ARG A 216 17.85 12.23 -9.61
C ARG A 216 16.42 12.45 -9.07
N GLU A 217 15.52 12.89 -9.93
CA GLU A 217 14.08 12.93 -9.61
C GLU A 217 13.51 11.52 -9.73
N LEU A 218 13.22 10.90 -8.58
CA LEU A 218 12.67 9.55 -8.52
C LEU A 218 11.25 9.54 -9.10
N GLU A 219 10.96 8.62 -10.01
CA GLU A 219 9.65 8.43 -10.61
C GLU A 219 8.56 8.23 -9.55
N ASN A 220 7.50 9.03 -9.60
CA ASN A 220 6.28 8.73 -8.86
C ASN A 220 5.57 7.56 -9.54
N PRO A 221 5.04 6.57 -8.80
CA PRO A 221 4.83 6.51 -7.35
C PRO A 221 5.93 5.81 -6.51
N LEU A 222 7.11 5.53 -7.07
CA LEU A 222 8.16 4.69 -6.45
C LEU A 222 8.75 5.31 -5.18
N ALA A 223 9.19 4.46 -4.24
CA ALA A 223 9.80 4.89 -2.98
C ALA A 223 11.12 4.16 -2.66
N ALA A 224 11.71 3.48 -3.64
CA ALA A 224 13.02 2.84 -3.54
C ALA A 224 13.93 3.31 -4.68
N VAL A 225 15.24 3.40 -4.44
CA VAL A 225 16.21 3.93 -5.42
C VAL A 225 16.58 2.94 -6.53
N GLN A 226 16.37 1.64 -6.30
CA GLN A 226 16.65 0.58 -7.26
C GLN A 226 15.61 -0.54 -7.16
N MET A 227 15.42 -1.29 -8.25
CA MET A 227 14.49 -2.42 -8.28
C MET A 227 14.96 -3.53 -7.35
N GLY A 228 14.11 -3.99 -6.43
CA GLY A 228 14.47 -5.06 -5.50
C GLY A 228 15.11 -4.61 -4.19
N LEU A 229 15.25 -3.29 -3.96
CA LEU A 229 15.60 -2.70 -2.65
C LEU A 229 14.37 -2.24 -1.90
N ILE A 230 14.43 -2.23 -0.56
CA ILE A 230 13.38 -1.66 0.27
C ILE A 230 13.40 -0.12 0.19
N TYR A 231 14.55 0.52 0.40
CA TYR A 231 14.70 1.98 0.38
C TYR A 231 15.86 2.43 -0.52
N VAL A 232 17.08 2.30 -0.02
CA VAL A 232 18.31 2.87 -0.60
C VAL A 232 19.40 1.81 -0.73
N ASN A 233 20.39 2.08 -1.56
CA ASN A 233 21.59 1.25 -1.65
C ASN A 233 22.50 1.49 -0.42
N PRO A 234 22.82 0.46 0.37
CA PRO A 234 23.62 0.61 1.60
C PRO A 234 25.08 1.05 1.35
N GLU A 235 25.60 0.84 0.13
CA GLU A 235 26.93 1.32 -0.28
C GLU A 235 26.94 2.80 -0.68
N GLY A 236 25.76 3.40 -0.84
CA GLY A 236 25.54 4.76 -1.37
C GLY A 236 24.99 4.74 -2.81
N PRO A 237 24.59 5.89 -3.37
CA PRO A 237 23.89 5.96 -4.65
C PRO A 237 24.68 5.25 -5.77
N ASN A 238 24.06 4.24 -6.38
CA ASN A 238 24.65 3.40 -7.43
C ASN A 238 26.01 2.78 -7.01
N GLY A 239 26.16 2.42 -5.73
CA GLY A 239 27.39 1.84 -5.18
C GLY A 239 28.51 2.84 -4.90
N ASN A 240 28.29 4.15 -5.11
CA ASN A 240 29.26 5.19 -4.79
C ASN A 240 29.21 5.54 -3.30
N PRO A 241 30.31 5.36 -2.53
CA PRO A 241 30.33 5.56 -1.08
C PRO A 241 30.40 7.04 -0.68
N ASP A 242 29.37 7.80 -1.04
CA ASP A 242 29.15 9.19 -0.65
C ASP A 242 28.01 9.29 0.38
N PRO A 243 28.33 9.53 1.67
CA PRO A 243 27.32 9.65 2.72
C PRO A 243 26.34 10.82 2.53
N ILE A 244 26.77 11.93 1.93
CA ILE A 244 25.91 13.11 1.73
C ILE A 244 24.92 12.83 0.60
N ALA A 245 25.39 12.21 -0.49
CA ALA A 245 24.51 11.77 -1.56
C ALA A 245 23.53 10.69 -1.09
N ALA A 246 23.98 9.75 -0.25
CA ALA A 246 23.12 8.75 0.38
C ALA A 246 22.02 9.40 1.25
N ALA A 247 22.33 10.47 2.00
CA ALA A 247 21.34 11.18 2.81
C ALA A 247 20.19 11.78 1.99
N ARG A 248 20.47 12.28 0.77
CA ARG A 248 19.44 12.78 -0.16
C ARG A 248 18.45 11.67 -0.55
N ASP A 249 18.98 10.50 -0.91
CA ASP A 249 18.18 9.33 -1.29
C ASP A 249 17.41 8.77 -0.08
N ILE A 250 18.03 8.71 1.11
CA ILE A 250 17.36 8.30 2.36
C ILE A 250 16.16 9.19 2.63
N ARG A 251 16.36 10.52 2.62
CA ARG A 251 15.29 11.49 2.89
C ARG A 251 14.13 11.34 1.92
N GLU A 252 14.42 11.24 0.63
CA GLU A 252 13.36 11.15 -0.39
C GLU A 252 12.58 9.85 -0.29
N THR A 253 13.26 8.71 -0.13
CA THR A 253 12.60 7.41 -0.02
C THR A 253 11.78 7.29 1.26
N PHE A 254 12.33 7.67 2.42
CA PHE A 254 11.61 7.64 3.69
C PHE A 254 10.40 8.58 3.71
N ARG A 255 10.51 9.79 3.14
CA ARG A 255 9.39 10.72 2.98
C ARG A 255 8.25 10.09 2.17
N ARG A 256 8.56 9.43 1.05
CA ARG A 256 7.57 8.69 0.23
C ARG A 256 6.98 7.47 0.95
N MET A 257 7.53 7.09 2.09
CA MET A 257 7.01 6.07 2.99
C MET A 257 6.43 6.64 4.29
N ALA A 258 6.06 7.92 4.31
CA ALA A 258 5.49 8.61 5.47
C ALA A 258 6.42 8.71 6.69
N MET A 259 7.74 8.78 6.49
CA MET A 259 8.69 9.01 7.58
C MET A 259 9.37 10.37 7.41
N ASN A 260 9.33 11.19 8.44
CA ASN A 260 10.07 12.46 8.49
C ASN A 260 11.54 12.23 8.89
N ASP A 261 12.34 13.30 8.96
CA ASP A 261 13.78 13.20 9.25
C ASP A 261 14.08 12.62 10.65
N GLU A 262 13.29 12.94 11.68
CA GLU A 262 13.46 12.41 13.04
C GLU A 262 13.10 10.92 13.11
N GLU A 263 11.97 10.54 12.53
CA GLU A 263 11.53 9.15 12.42
C GLU A 263 12.53 8.31 11.62
N THR A 264 13.12 8.89 10.57
CA THR A 264 14.14 8.24 9.72
C THR A 264 15.41 7.94 10.51
N VAL A 265 15.98 8.93 11.20
CA VAL A 265 17.17 8.74 12.05
C VAL A 265 16.87 7.72 13.16
N ALA A 266 15.71 7.82 13.81
CA ALA A 266 15.32 6.90 14.87
C ALA A 266 15.20 5.45 14.38
N LEU A 267 14.60 5.23 13.21
CA LEU A 267 14.44 3.89 12.62
C LEU A 267 15.78 3.27 12.20
N ILE A 268 16.64 4.03 11.51
CA ILE A 268 17.94 3.52 11.05
C ILE A 268 18.82 3.20 12.26
N ALA A 269 19.03 4.16 13.15
CA ALA A 269 19.88 3.95 14.32
C ALA A 269 19.29 2.88 15.26
N GLY A 270 17.99 2.89 15.50
CA GLY A 270 17.34 1.92 16.39
C GLY A 270 17.36 0.50 15.85
N GLY A 271 17.23 0.34 14.52
CA GLY A 271 17.42 -0.95 13.86
C GLY A 271 18.87 -1.43 13.90
N HIS A 272 19.83 -0.55 13.58
CA HIS A 272 21.26 -0.86 13.50
C HIS A 272 21.97 -0.91 14.86
N THR A 273 21.29 -0.60 15.97
CA THR A 273 21.74 -1.00 17.31
C THR A 273 21.89 -2.53 17.43
N PHE A 274 21.18 -3.29 16.59
CA PHE A 274 21.13 -4.74 16.64
C PHE A 274 21.81 -5.43 15.45
N GLY A 275 22.43 -6.58 15.71
CA GLY A 275 22.86 -7.54 14.72
C GLY A 275 24.06 -7.11 13.88
N LYS A 276 24.04 -7.60 12.64
CA LYS A 276 25.12 -7.45 11.66
C LYS A 276 24.61 -7.67 10.24
N THR A 277 25.39 -7.27 9.24
CA THR A 277 25.25 -7.69 7.84
C THR A 277 26.11 -8.92 7.54
N HIS A 278 25.94 -9.53 6.35
CA HIS A 278 26.64 -10.77 5.98
C HIS A 278 27.22 -10.72 4.56
N GLY A 279 28.53 -10.89 4.47
CA GLY A 279 29.35 -10.75 3.28
C GLY A 279 30.66 -11.53 3.41
N ALA A 280 30.59 -12.75 3.95
CA ALA A 280 31.75 -13.55 4.32
C ALA A 280 32.67 -13.97 3.16
N GLY A 281 32.19 -13.88 1.91
CA GLY A 281 32.94 -14.25 0.71
C GLY A 281 32.26 -13.79 -0.58
N PRO A 282 32.81 -14.14 -1.76
CA PRO A 282 32.33 -13.67 -3.06
C PRO A 282 30.87 -14.04 -3.33
N ALA A 283 30.13 -13.11 -3.94
CA ALA A 283 28.70 -13.25 -4.24
C ALA A 283 28.35 -14.43 -5.16
N ASP A 284 29.26 -14.82 -6.06
CA ASP A 284 29.09 -15.96 -6.99
C ASP A 284 28.88 -17.32 -6.30
N ASN A 285 29.11 -17.40 -4.99
CA ASN A 285 28.81 -18.58 -4.19
C ASN A 285 27.32 -18.69 -3.80
N VAL A 286 26.53 -17.64 -4.01
CA VAL A 286 25.12 -17.59 -3.67
C VAL A 286 24.30 -18.10 -4.85
N GLY A 287 23.56 -19.19 -4.63
CA GLY A 287 22.65 -19.75 -5.62
C GLY A 287 21.40 -18.89 -5.87
N PRO A 288 20.48 -19.37 -6.74
CA PRO A 288 19.29 -18.62 -7.13
C PRO A 288 18.38 -18.22 -5.96
N ASP A 289 17.63 -17.13 -6.13
CA ASP A 289 16.55 -16.71 -5.23
C ASP A 289 15.42 -17.76 -5.14
N PRO A 290 14.48 -17.66 -4.18
CA PRO A 290 13.44 -18.66 -3.96
C PRO A 290 12.57 -19.02 -5.17
N GLU A 291 12.24 -18.06 -6.05
CA GLU A 291 11.41 -18.34 -7.24
C GLU A 291 12.20 -19.02 -8.36
N ALA A 292 13.52 -18.85 -8.39
CA ALA A 292 14.43 -19.51 -9.32
C ALA A 292 15.15 -20.76 -8.75
N ALA A 293 14.94 -21.06 -7.46
CA ALA A 293 15.63 -22.15 -6.78
C ALA A 293 15.14 -23.53 -7.25
N PRO A 294 16.01 -24.56 -7.23
CA PRO A 294 15.60 -25.94 -7.47
C PRO A 294 14.49 -26.39 -6.52
N ILE A 295 13.55 -27.21 -7.02
CA ILE A 295 12.35 -27.64 -6.27
C ILE A 295 12.69 -28.28 -4.92
N GLU A 296 13.83 -28.98 -4.81
CA GLU A 296 14.30 -29.59 -3.56
C GLU A 296 14.68 -28.59 -2.46
N GLN A 297 14.78 -27.29 -2.78
CA GLN A 297 14.93 -26.23 -1.77
C GLN A 297 13.61 -25.94 -1.03
N GLN A 298 12.47 -26.46 -1.52
CA GLN A 298 11.17 -26.39 -0.85
C GLN A 298 10.80 -24.95 -0.43
N GLY A 299 10.94 -24.01 -1.36
CA GLY A 299 10.64 -22.58 -1.14
C GLY A 299 11.69 -21.78 -0.36
N LEU A 300 12.90 -22.34 -0.19
CA LEU A 300 14.08 -21.58 0.22
C LEU A 300 14.93 -21.21 -1.01
N GLY A 301 15.73 -20.16 -0.90
CA GLY A 301 16.65 -19.69 -1.94
C GLY A 301 18.03 -19.33 -1.38
N TRP A 302 18.84 -18.68 -2.22
CA TRP A 302 20.18 -18.17 -1.90
C TRP A 302 21.08 -19.21 -1.25
N LYS A 303 21.02 -20.46 -1.72
CA LYS A 303 21.84 -21.54 -1.18
C LYS A 303 23.31 -21.18 -1.40
N ASN A 304 24.05 -21.04 -0.31
CA ASN A 304 25.42 -20.59 -0.31
C ASN A 304 26.41 -21.77 -0.35
N SER A 305 27.33 -21.78 -1.30
CA SER A 305 28.40 -22.77 -1.43
C SER A 305 29.74 -22.36 -0.80
N TYR A 306 29.85 -21.14 -0.27
CA TYR A 306 31.05 -20.65 0.38
C TYR A 306 31.21 -21.29 1.78
N GLY A 307 32.36 -21.92 2.03
CA GLY A 307 32.63 -22.58 3.30
C GLY A 307 31.54 -23.59 3.67
N THR A 308 30.90 -23.39 4.82
CA THR A 308 29.75 -24.20 5.29
C THR A 308 28.40 -23.69 4.77
N GLY A 309 28.36 -22.53 4.13
CA GLY A 309 27.16 -21.88 3.59
C GLY A 309 26.25 -21.21 4.64
N LYS A 310 26.66 -21.19 5.91
CA LYS A 310 25.84 -20.73 7.05
C LYS A 310 26.74 -20.24 8.20
N GLY A 311 26.15 -19.61 9.21
CA GLY A 311 26.90 -19.10 10.36
C GLY A 311 27.99 -18.10 9.94
N GLY A 312 29.24 -18.34 10.33
CA GLY A 312 30.37 -17.46 9.99
C GLY A 312 30.67 -17.33 8.49
N ASP A 313 30.13 -18.23 7.66
CA ASP A 313 30.30 -18.21 6.20
C ASP A 313 29.07 -17.63 5.47
N THR A 314 28.15 -16.99 6.19
CA THR A 314 26.90 -16.46 5.62
C THR A 314 27.16 -15.30 4.66
N ILE A 315 26.40 -15.27 3.56
CA ILE A 315 26.38 -14.17 2.59
C ILE A 315 24.92 -13.78 2.37
N THR A 316 24.62 -12.48 2.54
CA THR A 316 23.29 -11.89 2.35
C THR A 316 23.37 -10.66 1.45
N SER A 317 23.98 -9.57 1.94
CA SER A 317 24.08 -8.30 1.21
C SER A 317 25.45 -8.09 0.57
N GLY A 318 26.46 -8.88 0.97
CA GLY A 318 27.85 -8.70 0.55
C GLY A 318 28.62 -7.74 1.46
N LEU A 319 27.92 -7.01 2.33
CA LEU A 319 28.52 -6.21 3.39
C LEU A 319 28.79 -7.10 4.62
N GLU A 320 29.85 -6.83 5.35
CA GLU A 320 30.24 -7.56 6.57
C GLU A 320 30.47 -6.53 7.68
N VAL A 321 29.36 -6.01 8.20
CA VAL A 321 29.28 -4.91 9.17
C VAL A 321 28.68 -5.40 10.48
N ILE A 322 29.36 -5.13 11.58
CA ILE A 322 28.81 -5.21 12.95
C ILE A 322 28.90 -3.81 13.56
N TRP A 323 27.77 -3.23 13.93
CA TRP A 323 27.69 -1.83 14.36
C TRP A 323 28.12 -1.63 15.81
N THR A 324 27.64 -2.49 16.72
CA THR A 324 27.75 -2.30 18.16
C THR A 324 28.56 -3.41 18.83
N PRO A 325 29.20 -3.17 19.99
CA PRO A 325 29.84 -4.23 20.79
C PRO A 325 28.84 -5.18 21.46
N THR A 326 27.55 -4.84 21.43
CA THR A 326 26.44 -5.52 22.10
C THR A 326 25.28 -5.81 21.12
N PRO A 327 25.48 -6.60 20.05
CA PRO A 327 24.53 -6.69 18.92
C PRO A 327 23.15 -7.29 19.26
N THR A 328 22.95 -7.78 20.48
CA THR A 328 21.70 -8.39 20.95
C THR A 328 21.16 -7.68 22.20
N THR A 329 21.56 -6.42 22.41
CA THR A 329 21.14 -5.62 23.56
C THR A 329 20.81 -4.20 23.09
N TRP A 330 19.68 -3.67 23.53
CA TRP A 330 19.34 -2.26 23.34
C TRP A 330 20.23 -1.38 24.21
N ASP A 331 20.99 -0.49 23.58
CA ASP A 331 21.73 0.58 24.21
C ASP A 331 21.99 1.71 23.19
N ASN A 332 22.75 2.74 23.59
CA ASN A 332 23.04 3.89 22.73
C ASN A 332 24.37 3.74 21.97
N THR A 333 24.97 2.55 21.96
CA THR A 333 26.34 2.37 21.47
C THR A 333 26.47 2.58 19.96
N PHE A 334 25.39 2.45 19.19
CA PHE A 334 25.39 2.81 17.76
C PHE A 334 25.88 4.25 17.54
N PHE A 335 25.29 5.22 18.25
CA PHE A 335 25.69 6.62 18.15
C PHE A 335 27.06 6.89 18.78
N GLU A 336 27.38 6.23 19.90
CA GLU A 336 28.70 6.35 20.53
C GLU A 336 29.82 5.90 19.57
N VAL A 337 29.59 4.81 18.84
CA VAL A 337 30.50 4.32 17.79
C VAL A 337 30.54 5.30 16.62
N LEU A 338 29.38 5.72 16.09
CA LEU A 338 29.27 6.60 14.92
C LEU A 338 30.07 7.91 15.09
N PHE A 339 29.97 8.53 16.26
CA PHE A 339 30.63 9.79 16.58
C PHE A 339 31.98 9.63 17.30
N GLY A 340 32.24 8.47 17.93
CA GLY A 340 33.46 8.22 18.70
C GLY A 340 34.69 7.88 17.86
N TYR A 341 34.50 7.51 16.60
CA TYR A 341 35.58 7.15 15.68
C TYR A 341 35.64 8.06 14.45
N GLU A 342 36.82 8.17 13.86
CA GLU A 342 37.00 8.67 12.50
C GLU A 342 36.99 7.49 11.52
N TRP A 343 36.36 7.66 10.36
CA TRP A 343 36.02 6.55 9.46
C TRP A 343 36.87 6.55 8.19
N GLU A 344 37.35 5.38 7.77
CA GLU A 344 37.96 5.16 6.45
C GLU A 344 37.24 4.06 5.67
N LEU A 345 37.15 4.27 4.35
CA LEU A 345 36.55 3.34 3.42
C LEU A 345 37.43 2.10 3.26
N PHE A 346 36.82 0.92 3.29
CA PHE A 346 37.45 -0.34 2.92
C PHE A 346 36.45 -1.26 2.22
N LYS A 347 36.94 -2.41 1.73
CA LYS A 347 36.11 -3.42 1.08
C LYS A 347 35.84 -4.60 2.01
N SER A 348 34.60 -5.09 2.02
CA SER A 348 34.22 -6.34 2.68
C SER A 348 34.95 -7.54 2.06
N PRO A 349 34.91 -8.73 2.69
CA PRO A 349 35.40 -9.96 2.06
C PRO A 349 34.73 -10.29 0.72
N ALA A 350 33.49 -9.81 0.49
CA ALA A 350 32.78 -9.93 -0.78
C ALA A 350 33.08 -8.80 -1.78
N GLY A 351 33.83 -7.76 -1.39
CA GLY A 351 34.18 -6.64 -2.27
C GLY A 351 33.27 -5.40 -2.18
N ALA A 352 32.29 -5.39 -1.27
CA ALA A 352 31.36 -4.27 -1.08
C ALA A 352 32.01 -3.11 -0.30
N ASN A 353 31.62 -1.87 -0.58
CA ASN A 353 32.07 -0.65 0.09
C ASN A 353 31.49 -0.54 1.50
N GLN A 354 32.36 -0.40 2.50
CA GLN A 354 31.96 -0.22 3.89
C GLN A 354 33.05 0.53 4.67
N TRP A 355 32.75 0.92 5.90
CA TRP A 355 33.59 1.82 6.68
C TRP A 355 34.08 1.18 7.96
N ARG A 356 35.35 1.44 8.30
CA ARG A 356 35.97 1.02 9.56
C ARG A 356 36.61 2.21 10.27
N PRO A 357 36.82 2.14 11.60
CA PRO A 357 37.59 3.13 12.30
C PRO A 357 39.03 3.24 11.76
N LYS A 358 39.52 4.47 11.62
CA LYS A 358 40.91 4.76 11.24
C LYS A 358 41.90 4.25 12.26
N ASP A 359 43.14 4.03 11.80
CA ASP A 359 44.30 3.71 12.64
C ASP A 359 44.13 2.47 13.54
N GLY A 360 43.23 1.56 13.18
CA GLY A 360 42.92 0.36 13.95
C GLY A 360 42.15 0.62 15.25
N ALA A 361 41.52 1.80 15.37
CA ALA A 361 40.68 2.11 16.53
C ALA A 361 39.51 1.11 16.67
N GLY A 362 39.07 0.87 17.91
CA GLY A 362 37.99 -0.08 18.19
C GLY A 362 38.35 -1.56 17.95
N ALA A 363 39.58 -1.90 17.55
CA ALA A 363 39.98 -3.29 17.38
C ALA A 363 39.79 -4.09 18.69
N GLY A 364 39.09 -5.22 18.60
CA GLY A 364 38.89 -6.13 19.73
C GLY A 364 37.67 -5.81 20.60
N THR A 365 36.88 -4.78 20.28
CA THR A 365 35.72 -4.37 21.10
C THR A 365 34.46 -5.17 20.79
N VAL A 366 34.31 -5.69 19.57
CA VAL A 366 33.10 -6.36 19.11
C VAL A 366 33.29 -7.89 19.12
N PRO A 367 32.38 -8.69 19.72
CA PRO A 367 32.42 -10.14 19.65
C PRO A 367 32.21 -10.67 18.22
N ASP A 368 32.85 -11.79 17.88
CA ASP A 368 32.45 -12.55 16.69
C ASP A 368 31.11 -13.26 16.94
N ALA A 369 30.30 -13.42 15.88
CA ALA A 369 28.95 -13.97 15.97
C ALA A 369 28.93 -15.48 16.31
N HIS A 370 29.99 -16.23 16.01
CA HIS A 370 30.03 -17.69 16.18
C HIS A 370 31.31 -18.23 16.83
N ASP A 371 32.38 -17.44 16.87
CA ASP A 371 33.66 -17.83 17.46
C ASP A 371 33.96 -16.99 18.72
N PRO A 372 33.76 -17.55 19.93
CA PRO A 372 33.95 -16.79 21.18
C PRO A 372 35.40 -16.34 21.40
N SER A 373 36.37 -16.88 20.66
CA SER A 373 37.79 -16.50 20.74
C SER A 373 38.16 -15.33 19.82
N LYS A 374 37.30 -14.99 18.85
CA LYS A 374 37.53 -13.90 17.90
C LYS A 374 36.84 -12.61 18.32
N ARG A 375 37.46 -11.48 17.94
CA ARG A 375 36.94 -10.13 18.15
C ARG A 375 37.24 -9.28 16.94
N HIS A 376 36.38 -8.29 16.70
CA HIS A 376 36.42 -7.38 15.55
C HIS A 376 36.47 -5.92 16.01
N ALA A 377 36.72 -5.01 15.06
CA ALA A 377 36.38 -3.60 15.22
C ALA A 377 34.93 -3.38 14.80
N PRO A 378 34.23 -2.35 15.33
CA PRO A 378 32.94 -1.97 14.78
C PRO A 378 33.13 -1.41 13.37
N THR A 379 32.06 -1.41 12.61
CA THR A 379 32.05 -0.99 11.19
C THR A 379 30.72 -0.28 10.89
N MET A 380 30.67 0.48 9.79
CA MET A 380 29.49 1.24 9.39
C MET A 380 29.24 1.12 7.88
N LEU A 381 27.98 1.29 7.48
CA LEU A 381 27.58 1.46 6.09
C LEU A 381 27.78 2.92 5.66
N THR A 382 27.78 3.16 4.34
CA THR A 382 27.73 4.54 3.81
C THR A 382 26.45 5.25 4.28
N THR A 383 25.33 4.52 4.33
CA THR A 383 24.04 5.04 4.80
C THR A 383 24.01 5.34 6.30
N ASP A 384 24.83 4.69 7.12
CA ASP A 384 24.98 5.05 8.54
C ASP A 384 25.74 6.36 8.70
N LEU A 385 26.83 6.51 7.94
CA LEU A 385 27.60 7.75 7.93
C LEU A 385 26.78 8.95 7.45
N ALA A 386 25.76 8.73 6.63
CA ALA A 386 24.82 9.78 6.22
C ALA A 386 24.18 10.47 7.44
N LEU A 387 23.93 9.72 8.52
CA LEU A 387 23.36 10.26 9.77
C LEU A 387 24.31 11.20 10.50
N ARG A 388 25.62 11.12 10.23
CA ARG A 388 26.65 12.00 10.79
C ARG A 388 27.02 13.15 9.86
N PHE A 389 26.95 12.97 8.54
CA PHE A 389 27.46 13.96 7.58
C PHE A 389 26.38 14.86 6.99
N ASP A 390 25.11 14.45 6.98
CA ASP A 390 24.01 15.34 6.56
C ASP A 390 23.72 16.38 7.67
N PRO A 391 23.65 17.69 7.35
CA PRO A 391 23.49 18.74 8.35
C PRO A 391 22.22 18.66 9.21
N ILE A 392 21.16 18.01 8.73
CA ILE A 392 19.91 17.84 9.48
C ILE A 392 19.98 16.55 10.30
N TYR A 393 20.37 15.43 9.69
CA TYR A 393 20.49 14.17 10.42
C TYR A 393 21.55 14.20 11.50
N GLU A 394 22.64 14.94 11.31
CA GLU A 394 23.70 15.09 12.30
C GLU A 394 23.18 15.70 13.61
N GLN A 395 22.35 16.75 13.51
CA GLN A 395 21.79 17.43 14.68
C GLN A 395 20.85 16.51 15.45
N ILE A 396 20.00 15.76 14.73
CA ILE A 396 19.08 14.79 15.32
C ILE A 396 19.87 13.65 15.99
N SER A 397 20.87 13.12 15.28
CA SER A 397 21.71 12.02 15.76
C SER A 397 22.53 12.41 16.99
N ARG A 398 23.08 13.64 17.02
CA ARG A 398 23.81 14.16 18.18
C ARG A 398 22.88 14.38 19.37
N ARG A 399 21.67 14.89 19.14
CA ARG A 399 20.66 14.99 20.20
C ARG A 399 20.29 13.62 20.77
N PHE A 400 20.11 12.60 19.93
CA PHE A 400 19.85 11.22 20.38
C PHE A 400 21.05 10.57 21.09
N LEU A 401 22.27 10.88 20.67
CA LEU A 401 23.48 10.50 21.41
C LEU A 401 23.47 11.08 22.85
N GLU A 402 23.11 12.36 22.98
CA GLU A 402 23.10 13.07 24.27
C GLU A 402 21.87 12.74 25.13
N ASN A 403 20.78 12.29 24.51
CA ASN A 403 19.48 12.05 25.14
C ASN A 403 18.91 10.67 24.72
N PRO A 404 19.45 9.56 25.27
CA PRO A 404 19.04 8.20 24.87
C PRO A 404 17.57 7.88 25.14
N ASP A 405 16.95 8.54 26.13
CA ASP A 405 15.51 8.36 26.40
C ASP A 405 14.64 8.98 25.30
N GLU A 406 15.05 10.12 24.72
CA GLU A 406 14.35 10.71 23.57
C GLU A 406 14.48 9.82 22.33
N PHE A 407 15.67 9.25 22.11
CA PHE A 407 15.90 8.28 21.05
C PHE A 407 15.01 7.05 21.21
N ALA A 408 14.92 6.50 22.42
CA ALA A 408 14.09 5.33 22.69
C ALA A 408 12.60 5.60 22.43
N ASP A 409 12.07 6.75 22.84
CA ASP A 409 10.67 7.12 22.56
C ASP A 409 10.44 7.34 21.06
N ALA A 410 11.33 8.07 20.38
CA ALA A 410 11.24 8.31 18.95
C ALA A 410 11.28 7.01 18.14
N PHE A 411 12.19 6.08 18.48
CA PHE A 411 12.26 4.77 17.84
C PHE A 411 11.02 3.92 18.13
N ALA A 412 10.50 3.93 19.36
CA ALA A 412 9.31 3.15 19.73
C ALA A 412 8.09 3.58 18.90
N ARG A 413 7.90 4.90 18.76
CA ARG A 413 6.81 5.50 17.99
C ARG A 413 6.97 5.28 16.49
N ALA A 414 8.18 5.49 15.95
CA ALA A 414 8.46 5.30 14.53
C ALA A 414 8.36 3.82 14.13
N TRP A 415 8.81 2.89 14.98
CA TRP A 415 8.63 1.45 14.77
C TRP A 415 7.15 1.05 14.76
N PHE A 416 6.35 1.59 15.69
CA PHE A 416 4.91 1.34 15.70
C PHE A 416 4.23 1.88 14.45
N LYS A 417 4.52 3.13 14.06
CA LYS A 417 4.04 3.74 12.81
C LYS A 417 4.42 2.89 11.59
N LEU A 418 5.69 2.52 11.44
CA LEU A 418 6.18 1.67 10.36
C LEU A 418 5.32 0.42 10.22
N THR A 419 5.14 -0.28 11.33
CA THR A 419 4.53 -1.61 11.33
C THR A 419 3.00 -1.58 11.25
N HIS A 420 2.36 -0.42 11.41
CA HIS A 420 0.89 -0.29 11.47
C HIS A 420 0.29 0.74 10.49
N ARG A 421 1.12 1.48 9.73
CA ARG A 421 0.69 2.55 8.81
C ARG A 421 -0.28 2.11 7.71
N ASP A 422 -0.32 0.81 7.38
CA ASP A 422 -1.21 0.21 6.38
C ASP A 422 -2.43 -0.50 6.97
N MET A 423 -2.63 -0.39 8.29
CA MET A 423 -3.77 -0.98 8.98
C MET A 423 -4.99 -0.06 9.04
N GLY A 424 -4.91 1.17 8.54
CA GLY A 424 -5.99 2.16 8.62
C GLY A 424 -6.34 2.53 10.07
N PRO A 425 -7.61 2.85 10.37
CA PRO A 425 -8.01 3.42 11.65
C PRO A 425 -7.96 2.40 12.79
N VAL A 426 -7.85 2.92 14.02
CA VAL A 426 -7.74 2.14 15.28
C VAL A 426 -8.91 1.15 15.48
N ALA A 427 -10.08 1.40 14.89
CA ALA A 427 -11.20 0.46 14.91
C ALA A 427 -10.83 -0.95 14.38
N ARG A 428 -9.79 -1.05 13.53
CA ARG A 428 -9.29 -2.31 12.98
C ARG A 428 -8.26 -3.02 13.87
N TYR A 429 -7.80 -2.37 14.94
CA TYR A 429 -6.65 -2.82 15.71
C TYR A 429 -7.12 -3.82 16.78
N LEU A 430 -6.51 -5.00 16.80
CA LEU A 430 -6.91 -6.08 17.70
C LEU A 430 -5.81 -6.43 18.69
N GLY A 431 -6.22 -6.84 19.89
CA GLY A 431 -5.34 -7.39 20.92
C GLY A 431 -5.14 -6.47 22.13
N PRO A 432 -4.58 -7.00 23.23
CA PRO A 432 -4.46 -6.29 24.50
C PRO A 432 -3.31 -5.27 24.55
N GLU A 433 -2.43 -5.24 23.55
CA GLU A 433 -1.23 -4.38 23.51
C GLU A 433 -1.40 -3.17 22.57
N VAL A 434 -2.63 -2.89 22.11
CA VAL A 434 -2.93 -1.69 21.33
C VAL A 434 -2.69 -0.46 22.20
N PRO A 435 -1.82 0.49 21.77
CA PRO A 435 -1.59 1.71 22.53
C PRO A 435 -2.88 2.52 22.74
N SER A 436 -3.04 3.11 23.92
CA SER A 436 -4.19 3.98 24.22
C SER A 436 -4.06 5.39 23.65
N GLU A 437 -2.84 5.81 23.30
CA GLU A 437 -2.60 7.09 22.64
C GLU A 437 -3.02 7.00 21.18
N VAL A 438 -3.86 7.95 20.75
CA VAL A 438 -4.33 8.04 19.36
C VAL A 438 -3.37 8.91 18.57
N LEU A 439 -2.82 8.36 17.49
CA LEU A 439 -1.79 9.02 16.69
C LEU A 439 -2.39 9.59 15.40
N LEU A 440 -1.91 10.76 14.98
CA LEU A 440 -2.47 11.51 13.85
C LEU A 440 -2.45 10.72 12.53
N TRP A 441 -1.41 9.93 12.28
CA TRP A 441 -1.28 9.12 11.06
C TRP A 441 -2.29 7.96 10.98
N GLN A 442 -3.03 7.68 12.06
CA GLN A 442 -4.14 6.71 12.08
C GLN A 442 -5.46 7.31 11.57
N ASP A 443 -5.42 8.55 11.07
CA ASP A 443 -6.57 9.32 10.58
C ASP A 443 -7.74 9.31 11.58
N PRO A 444 -7.53 9.73 12.84
CA PRO A 444 -8.45 9.46 13.94
C PRO A 444 -9.84 10.07 13.73
N LEU A 445 -10.85 9.40 14.28
CA LEU A 445 -12.23 9.85 14.29
C LEU A 445 -12.67 10.12 15.73
N PRO A 446 -13.49 11.14 16.00
CA PRO A 446 -14.01 11.38 17.34
C PRO A 446 -15.00 10.28 17.75
N GLU A 447 -15.09 10.01 19.04
CA GLU A 447 -16.13 9.11 19.57
C GLU A 447 -17.53 9.70 19.33
N ARG A 448 -18.48 8.82 19.04
CA ARG A 448 -19.89 9.22 18.92
C ARG A 448 -20.50 9.39 20.33
N THR A 449 -21.01 10.59 20.61
CA THR A 449 -21.57 10.96 21.93
C THR A 449 -23.08 11.22 21.93
N TYR A 450 -23.77 10.91 20.83
CA TYR A 450 -25.21 11.14 20.63
C TYR A 450 -25.95 9.86 20.23
N GLU A 451 -27.28 9.86 20.41
CA GLU A 451 -28.16 8.77 19.93
C GLU A 451 -28.32 8.84 18.41
N LEU A 452 -28.37 7.68 17.76
CA LEU A 452 -28.49 7.58 16.31
C LEU A 452 -29.93 7.84 15.84
N VAL A 453 -30.02 8.35 14.62
CA VAL A 453 -31.27 8.43 13.85
C VAL A 453 -31.86 7.03 13.61
N ASP A 454 -33.19 6.94 13.64
CA ASP A 454 -33.93 5.72 13.30
C ASP A 454 -34.50 5.77 11.87
N ALA A 455 -35.20 4.71 11.45
CA ALA A 455 -35.74 4.62 10.10
C ALA A 455 -36.73 5.74 9.73
N GLY A 456 -37.50 6.24 10.72
CA GLY A 456 -38.43 7.34 10.49
C GLY A 456 -37.70 8.67 10.26
N ASP A 457 -36.65 8.93 11.04
CA ASP A 457 -35.78 10.09 10.86
C ASP A 457 -35.05 10.04 9.51
N ILE A 458 -34.53 8.87 9.14
CA ILE A 458 -33.84 8.65 7.86
C ILE A 458 -34.77 9.00 6.70
N ALA A 459 -36.02 8.52 6.71
CA ALA A 459 -37.01 8.85 5.68
C ALA A 459 -37.29 10.37 5.63
N ALA A 460 -37.50 11.01 6.78
CA ALA A 460 -37.74 12.45 6.85
C ALA A 460 -36.54 13.29 6.37
N LEU A 461 -35.32 12.88 6.70
CA LEU A 461 -34.09 13.52 6.25
C LEU A 461 -33.92 13.39 4.73
N LYS A 462 -34.20 12.23 4.14
CA LYS A 462 -34.19 12.05 2.67
C LYS A 462 -35.16 13.02 2.00
N ASP A 463 -36.39 13.12 2.50
CA ASP A 463 -37.40 14.05 1.97
C ASP A 463 -36.93 15.51 2.07
N GLN A 464 -36.35 15.91 3.20
CA GLN A 464 -35.83 17.26 3.40
C GLN A 464 -34.65 17.57 2.46
N ILE A 465 -33.75 16.61 2.24
CA ILE A 465 -32.63 16.75 1.32
C ILE A 465 -33.13 16.91 -0.12
N LEU A 466 -34.07 16.09 -0.57
CA LEU A 466 -34.63 16.18 -1.92
C LEU A 466 -35.43 17.47 -2.14
N ALA A 467 -36.00 18.05 -1.07
CA ALA A 467 -36.66 19.35 -1.10
C ALA A 467 -35.72 20.56 -1.01
N SER A 468 -34.40 20.36 -0.80
CA SER A 468 -33.43 21.44 -0.58
C SER A 468 -33.11 22.28 -1.82
N GLY A 469 -33.51 21.82 -3.01
CA GLY A 469 -33.18 22.45 -4.29
C GLY A 469 -31.85 21.99 -4.89
N LEU A 470 -31.11 21.10 -4.23
CA LEU A 470 -29.96 20.42 -4.80
C LEU A 470 -30.42 19.38 -5.85
N SER A 471 -29.71 19.30 -6.97
CA SER A 471 -30.02 18.33 -8.03
C SER A 471 -29.52 16.93 -7.70
N VAL A 472 -30.03 15.91 -8.39
CA VAL A 472 -29.54 14.52 -8.24
C VAL A 472 -28.04 14.46 -8.52
N SER A 473 -27.58 15.13 -9.60
CA SER A 473 -26.17 15.17 -9.97
C SER A 473 -25.31 15.72 -8.83
N GLN A 474 -25.72 16.82 -8.19
CA GLN A 474 -24.97 17.43 -7.09
C GLN A 474 -24.86 16.49 -5.88
N LEU A 475 -25.96 15.85 -5.49
CA LEU A 475 -25.99 14.94 -4.35
C LEU A 475 -25.14 13.69 -4.59
N VAL A 476 -25.26 13.09 -5.79
CA VAL A 476 -24.49 11.91 -6.20
C VAL A 476 -23.00 12.25 -6.30
N SER A 477 -22.62 13.35 -6.97
CA SER A 477 -21.22 13.77 -7.10
C SER A 477 -20.56 14.04 -5.75
N THR A 478 -21.24 14.71 -4.82
CA THR A 478 -20.68 15.01 -3.49
C THR A 478 -20.53 13.74 -2.63
N ALA A 479 -21.53 12.85 -2.62
CA ALA A 479 -21.42 11.58 -1.92
C ALA A 479 -20.30 10.70 -2.49
N TRP A 480 -20.21 10.62 -3.83
CA TRP A 480 -19.14 9.90 -4.53
C TRP A 480 -17.77 10.49 -4.21
N ALA A 481 -17.58 11.80 -4.31
CA ALA A 481 -16.30 12.45 -4.02
C ALA A 481 -15.81 12.17 -2.59
N SER A 482 -16.74 12.10 -1.62
CA SER A 482 -16.44 11.77 -0.22
C SER A 482 -15.93 10.33 -0.09
N ALA A 483 -16.73 9.37 -0.57
CA ALA A 483 -16.41 7.95 -0.46
C ALA A 483 -15.22 7.51 -1.32
N ALA A 484 -15.07 8.09 -2.52
CA ALA A 484 -14.05 7.69 -3.48
C ALA A 484 -12.64 7.96 -2.97
N SER A 485 -12.43 8.85 -2.00
CA SER A 485 -11.09 9.04 -1.38
C SER A 485 -10.53 7.77 -0.73
N PHE A 486 -11.38 6.76 -0.47
CA PHE A 486 -10.97 5.48 0.06
C PHE A 486 -9.96 4.74 -0.83
N ARG A 487 -9.02 4.04 -0.20
CA ARG A 487 -8.21 3.01 -0.84
C ARG A 487 -8.03 1.79 0.06
N GLY A 488 -8.28 0.61 -0.52
CA GLY A 488 -8.23 -0.69 0.14
C GLY A 488 -6.82 -1.17 0.49
N SER A 489 -5.80 -0.56 -0.12
CA SER A 489 -4.38 -0.90 0.07
C SER A 489 -3.90 -0.63 1.50
N ASP A 490 -4.20 0.57 2.04
CA ASP A 490 -3.84 0.98 3.40
C ASP A 490 -5.04 1.36 4.28
N LYS A 491 -6.26 1.19 3.75
CA LYS A 491 -7.54 1.44 4.45
C LYS A 491 -7.72 2.90 4.89
N ARG A 492 -7.12 3.84 4.16
CA ARG A 492 -7.29 5.28 4.36
C ARG A 492 -8.37 5.86 3.47
N GLY A 493 -8.84 7.07 3.80
CA GLY A 493 -9.91 7.78 3.10
C GLY A 493 -11.31 7.20 3.38
N GLY A 494 -12.29 7.63 2.59
CA GLY A 494 -13.70 7.27 2.75
C GLY A 494 -14.57 8.41 3.26
N ALA A 495 -15.86 8.13 3.43
CA ALA A 495 -16.88 9.11 3.78
C ALA A 495 -16.98 9.40 5.30
N ASN A 496 -16.55 8.48 6.16
CA ASN A 496 -16.55 8.63 7.60
C ASN A 496 -15.52 9.70 8.01
N GLY A 497 -15.94 10.62 8.87
CA GLY A 497 -15.20 11.83 9.20
C GLY A 497 -15.63 13.06 8.40
N ALA A 498 -16.38 12.90 7.30
CA ALA A 498 -16.73 14.00 6.38
C ALA A 498 -15.52 14.86 6.00
N ARG A 499 -14.36 14.24 5.79
CA ARG A 499 -13.09 14.94 5.52
C ARG A 499 -13.11 15.72 4.21
N ILE A 500 -14.06 15.43 3.32
CA ILE A 500 -14.32 16.23 2.11
C ILE A 500 -14.55 17.73 2.40
N ARG A 501 -15.02 18.09 3.61
CA ARG A 501 -15.20 19.50 4.02
C ARG A 501 -13.94 20.15 4.62
N LEU A 502 -12.89 19.37 4.83
CA LEU A 502 -11.66 19.81 5.49
C LEU A 502 -10.53 19.98 4.46
N GLN A 503 -9.45 20.67 4.86
CA GLN A 503 -8.24 20.68 4.06
C GLN A 503 -7.52 19.32 4.16
N PRO A 504 -6.98 18.80 3.04
CA PRO A 504 -6.91 19.44 1.72
C PRO A 504 -8.12 19.16 0.80
N GLN A 505 -8.99 18.20 1.14
CA GLN A 505 -10.01 17.67 0.22
C GLN A 505 -10.99 18.71 -0.31
N ILE A 506 -11.37 19.69 0.51
CA ILE A 506 -12.28 20.77 0.09
C ILE A 506 -11.68 21.64 -1.04
N GLY A 507 -10.35 21.65 -1.16
CA GLY A 507 -9.61 22.42 -2.17
C GLY A 507 -9.14 21.62 -3.38
N TRP A 508 -9.40 20.31 -3.45
CA TRP A 508 -8.97 19.48 -4.57
C TRP A 508 -9.69 19.86 -5.86
N GLU A 509 -8.95 19.92 -6.98
CA GLU A 509 -9.51 20.28 -8.29
C GLU A 509 -10.64 19.32 -8.67
N VAL A 510 -10.39 18.02 -8.54
CA VAL A 510 -11.33 16.95 -8.88
C VAL A 510 -12.68 17.03 -8.13
N ASN A 511 -12.72 17.77 -7.01
CA ASN A 511 -13.90 17.91 -6.16
C ASN A 511 -14.77 19.13 -6.52
N ASP A 512 -14.42 19.91 -7.55
CA ASP A 512 -15.14 21.13 -7.94
C ASP A 512 -15.39 22.08 -6.74
N PRO A 513 -14.33 22.70 -6.15
CA PRO A 513 -14.40 23.35 -4.84
C PRO A 513 -15.56 24.35 -4.64
N ASP A 514 -15.86 25.15 -5.67
CA ASP A 514 -16.96 26.13 -5.62
C ASP A 514 -18.33 25.45 -5.54
N GLN A 515 -18.55 24.39 -6.33
CA GLN A 515 -19.79 23.61 -6.30
C GLN A 515 -19.89 22.85 -4.97
N LEU A 516 -18.81 22.18 -4.56
CA LEU A 516 -18.75 21.43 -3.32
C LEU A 516 -19.08 22.31 -2.11
N ALA A 517 -18.49 23.51 -2.02
CA ALA A 517 -18.77 24.44 -0.93
C ALA A 517 -20.24 24.87 -0.86
N ALA A 518 -20.91 25.02 -2.01
CA ALA A 518 -22.35 25.33 -2.05
C ALA A 518 -23.21 24.14 -1.58
N VAL A 519 -22.90 22.93 -2.04
CA VAL A 519 -23.62 21.70 -1.65
C VAL A 519 -23.45 21.43 -0.14
N LEU A 520 -22.21 21.47 0.36
CA LEU A 520 -21.91 21.24 1.77
C LEU A 520 -22.64 22.23 2.67
N ARG A 521 -22.70 23.53 2.31
CA ARG A 521 -23.44 24.52 3.08
C ARG A 521 -24.92 24.19 3.21
N THR A 522 -25.54 23.71 2.14
CA THR A 522 -26.95 23.30 2.17
C THR A 522 -27.15 22.04 3.02
N LEU A 523 -26.29 21.03 2.87
CA LEU A 523 -26.36 19.80 3.66
C LEU A 523 -26.07 20.03 5.15
N GLU A 524 -25.13 20.92 5.49
CA GLU A 524 -24.91 21.41 6.84
C GLU A 524 -26.15 22.11 7.40
N GLY A 525 -26.86 22.89 6.58
CA GLY A 525 -28.14 23.50 6.96
C GLY A 525 -29.21 22.45 7.32
N VAL A 526 -29.30 21.37 6.55
CA VAL A 526 -30.20 20.23 6.84
C VAL A 526 -29.81 19.56 8.17
N GLN A 527 -28.52 19.22 8.32
CA GLN A 527 -27.97 18.61 9.53
C GLN A 527 -28.27 19.46 10.78
N GLN A 528 -27.95 20.75 10.73
CA GLN A 528 -28.15 21.69 11.84
C GLN A 528 -29.63 21.85 12.17
N SER A 529 -30.51 21.94 11.17
CA SER A 529 -31.94 22.05 11.37
C SER A 529 -32.52 20.80 12.06
N PHE A 530 -32.10 19.61 11.62
CA PHE A 530 -32.49 18.36 12.26
C PHE A 530 -32.01 18.32 13.71
N ASN A 531 -30.72 18.53 13.95
CA ASN A 531 -30.12 18.46 15.29
C ASN A 531 -30.73 19.49 16.27
N ALA A 532 -31.05 20.70 15.80
CA ALA A 532 -31.70 21.72 16.62
C ALA A 532 -33.16 21.42 16.96
N ALA A 533 -33.84 20.61 16.15
CA ALA A 533 -35.23 20.19 16.39
C ALA A 533 -35.33 19.03 17.40
N GLN A 534 -34.23 18.31 17.69
CA GLN A 534 -34.23 17.17 18.60
C GLN A 534 -34.16 17.60 20.06
N THR A 535 -35.04 17.03 20.89
CA THR A 535 -35.00 17.22 22.36
C THR A 535 -34.47 16.00 23.12
N GLY A 536 -34.23 14.88 22.43
CA GLY A 536 -33.87 13.58 23.01
C GLY A 536 -32.39 13.20 22.96
N GLY A 537 -31.49 14.12 22.58
CA GLY A 537 -30.06 13.81 22.42
C GLY A 537 -29.70 13.03 21.15
N LYS A 538 -30.70 12.74 20.30
CA LYS A 538 -30.53 12.21 18.95
C LYS A 538 -29.92 13.26 18.03
N GLN A 539 -28.95 12.88 17.21
CA GLN A 539 -28.30 13.76 16.24
C GLN A 539 -27.91 12.98 14.98
N VAL A 540 -27.61 13.71 13.91
CA VAL A 540 -27.00 13.20 12.68
C VAL A 540 -25.70 13.95 12.38
N SER A 541 -24.66 13.23 11.96
CA SER A 541 -23.41 13.82 11.46
C SER A 541 -23.56 14.35 10.05
N LEU A 542 -22.70 15.28 9.66
CA LEU A 542 -22.63 15.70 8.27
C LEU A 542 -22.13 14.56 7.38
N ALA A 543 -21.23 13.71 7.88
CA ALA A 543 -20.78 12.49 7.19
C ALA A 543 -21.95 11.59 6.79
N ASP A 544 -22.88 11.34 7.71
CA ASP A 544 -24.09 10.58 7.41
C ASP A 544 -25.03 11.34 6.47
N VAL A 545 -25.21 12.67 6.64
CA VAL A 545 -26.05 13.46 5.74
C VAL A 545 -25.53 13.45 4.30
N ILE A 546 -24.21 13.53 4.08
CA ILE A 546 -23.60 13.45 2.74
C ILE A 546 -23.92 12.12 2.06
N VAL A 547 -23.70 11.00 2.77
CA VAL A 547 -23.98 9.66 2.22
C VAL A 547 -25.48 9.46 2.01
N LEU A 548 -26.29 9.85 2.97
CA LEU A 548 -27.75 9.77 2.90
C LEU A 548 -28.32 10.56 1.73
N ALA A 549 -27.74 11.73 1.45
CA ALA A 549 -28.13 12.56 0.31
C ALA A 549 -27.88 11.85 -1.02
N GLY A 550 -26.73 11.19 -1.15
CA GLY A 550 -26.45 10.33 -2.30
C GLY A 550 -27.43 9.17 -2.43
N CYS A 551 -27.75 8.47 -1.32
CA CYS A 551 -28.76 7.42 -1.32
C CYS A 551 -30.13 7.93 -1.77
N ALA A 552 -30.60 9.06 -1.21
CA ALA A 552 -31.87 9.68 -1.60
C ALA A 552 -31.93 10.04 -3.09
N ALA A 553 -30.82 10.57 -3.62
CA ALA A 553 -30.70 10.95 -5.02
C ALA A 553 -30.76 9.73 -5.95
N VAL A 554 -30.10 8.63 -5.59
CA VAL A 554 -30.15 7.37 -6.33
C VAL A 554 -31.55 6.74 -6.29
N GLU A 555 -32.22 6.73 -5.13
CA GLU A 555 -33.61 6.25 -5.01
C GLU A 555 -34.57 7.06 -5.87
N LYS A 556 -34.44 8.40 -5.83
CA LYS A 556 -35.22 9.29 -6.69
C LYS A 556 -34.97 9.00 -8.18
N ALA A 557 -33.70 8.89 -8.59
CA ALA A 557 -33.34 8.65 -9.98
C ALA A 557 -33.82 7.28 -10.49
N ALA A 558 -33.80 6.25 -9.64
CA ALA A 558 -34.37 4.94 -9.95
C ALA A 558 -35.90 4.99 -10.07
N LYS A 559 -36.57 5.72 -9.16
CA LYS A 559 -38.02 5.92 -9.21
C LYS A 559 -38.46 6.65 -10.48
N ASP A 560 -37.70 7.67 -10.89
CA ASP A 560 -37.93 8.38 -12.15
C ASP A 560 -37.72 7.48 -13.38
N ALA A 561 -36.88 6.44 -13.25
CA ALA A 561 -36.72 5.37 -14.25
C ALA A 561 -37.82 4.29 -14.19
N GLY A 562 -38.77 4.40 -13.25
CA GLY A 562 -39.88 3.46 -13.07
C GLY A 562 -39.59 2.30 -12.10
N PHE A 563 -38.50 2.36 -11.34
CA PHE A 563 -38.12 1.31 -10.38
C PHE A 563 -38.17 1.82 -8.94
N ASP A 564 -39.02 1.20 -8.13
CA ASP A 564 -39.09 1.48 -6.70
C ASP A 564 -38.04 0.63 -5.98
N VAL A 565 -36.97 1.27 -5.52
CA VAL A 565 -35.85 0.62 -4.84
C VAL A 565 -35.47 1.40 -3.59
N GLU A 566 -35.05 0.69 -2.56
CA GLU A 566 -34.44 1.26 -1.36
C GLU A 566 -32.93 1.06 -1.44
N VAL A 567 -32.18 2.15 -1.30
CA VAL A 567 -30.73 2.11 -1.17
C VAL A 567 -30.41 1.93 0.31
N PRO A 568 -29.72 0.83 0.69
CA PRO A 568 -29.36 0.60 2.08
C PRO A 568 -28.59 1.78 2.67
N PHE A 569 -28.88 2.10 3.93
CA PHE A 569 -28.18 3.13 4.66
C PHE A 569 -28.06 2.74 6.13
N THR A 570 -26.82 2.70 6.63
CA THR A 570 -26.53 2.46 8.04
C THR A 570 -25.94 3.74 8.64
N PRO A 571 -26.60 4.41 9.61
CA PRO A 571 -26.04 5.58 10.26
C PRO A 571 -24.86 5.21 11.17
N GLY A 572 -24.15 6.21 11.67
CA GLY A 572 -23.09 6.05 12.65
C GLY A 572 -21.75 6.65 12.27
N ARG A 573 -21.63 7.25 11.07
CA ARG A 573 -20.44 8.04 10.73
C ARG A 573 -20.35 9.25 11.64
N VAL A 574 -19.14 9.73 11.86
CA VAL A 574 -18.85 10.90 12.69
C VAL A 574 -18.15 11.99 11.89
N ASP A 575 -18.04 13.19 12.45
CA ASP A 575 -17.45 14.34 11.79
C ASP A 575 -16.05 14.62 12.38
N ALA A 576 -14.98 14.31 11.63
CA ALA A 576 -13.60 14.58 12.03
C ALA A 576 -13.33 16.09 12.11
N SER A 577 -12.36 16.51 12.91
CA SER A 577 -11.88 17.90 12.93
C SER A 577 -10.63 18.09 12.05
N GLN A 578 -10.25 19.36 11.81
CA GLN A 578 -9.02 19.66 11.07
C GLN A 578 -7.77 19.22 11.85
N GLU A 579 -7.80 19.31 13.18
CA GLU A 579 -6.72 18.86 14.06
C GLU A 579 -6.51 17.33 14.01
N GLN A 580 -7.56 16.59 13.61
CA GLN A 580 -7.53 15.14 13.38
C GLN A 580 -7.21 14.78 11.91
N THR A 581 -6.84 15.77 11.08
CA THR A 581 -6.64 15.60 9.64
C THR A 581 -5.33 16.26 9.23
N ASP A 582 -4.29 15.44 9.06
CA ASP A 582 -2.99 15.89 8.58
C ASP A 582 -3.04 16.24 7.08
N VAL A 583 -2.85 17.52 6.78
CA VAL A 583 -2.94 18.06 5.42
C VAL A 583 -1.92 17.41 4.47
N GLU A 584 -0.68 17.21 4.92
CA GLU A 584 0.37 16.62 4.09
C GLU A 584 0.06 15.15 3.79
N SER A 585 -0.34 14.40 4.82
CA SER A 585 -0.69 12.98 4.69
C SER A 585 -1.92 12.75 3.81
N PHE A 586 -2.93 13.62 3.87
CA PHE A 586 -4.13 13.52 3.02
C PHE A 586 -3.90 13.98 1.60
N ALA A 587 -2.91 14.83 1.31
CA ALA A 587 -2.59 15.24 -0.06
C ALA A 587 -2.23 14.05 -0.97
N ALA A 588 -1.68 12.97 -0.39
CA ALA A 588 -1.40 11.74 -1.12
C ALA A 588 -2.64 10.93 -1.53
N LEU A 589 -3.84 11.32 -1.06
CA LEU A 589 -5.13 10.72 -1.47
C LEU A 589 -5.80 11.48 -2.62
N GLU A 590 -5.27 12.63 -3.05
CA GLU A 590 -5.82 13.38 -4.17
C GLU A 590 -5.62 12.59 -5.47
N PRO A 591 -6.71 12.17 -6.16
CA PRO A 591 -6.56 11.39 -7.38
C PRO A 591 -6.14 12.30 -8.54
N THR A 592 -5.07 11.91 -9.26
CA THR A 592 -4.65 12.60 -10.49
C THR A 592 -5.55 12.27 -11.69
N ALA A 593 -6.36 11.22 -11.58
CA ALA A 593 -7.42 10.86 -12.52
C ALA A 593 -8.55 10.14 -11.78
N ASP A 594 -9.79 10.36 -12.22
CA ASP A 594 -10.97 9.67 -11.70
C ASP A 594 -11.95 9.40 -12.86
N GLY A 595 -11.85 8.21 -13.44
CA GLY A 595 -12.70 7.78 -14.55
C GLY A 595 -14.19 7.72 -14.18
N PHE A 596 -14.54 7.56 -12.89
CA PHE A 596 -15.93 7.58 -12.43
C PHE A 596 -16.56 8.97 -12.57
N ARG A 597 -15.76 10.03 -12.40
CA ARG A 597 -16.16 11.44 -12.62
C ARG A 597 -15.72 11.99 -13.98
N ASN A 598 -15.18 11.15 -14.87
CA ASN A 598 -14.60 11.55 -16.16
C ASN A 598 -13.53 12.66 -16.04
N TYR A 599 -12.73 12.60 -14.97
CA TYR A 599 -11.63 13.53 -14.71
C TYR A 599 -10.29 12.90 -15.12
N TYR A 600 -9.54 13.58 -15.98
CA TYR A 600 -8.18 13.20 -16.37
C TYR A 600 -7.26 14.40 -16.16
N GLY A 601 -6.63 14.46 -14.98
CA GLY A 601 -5.76 15.55 -14.58
C GLY A 601 -4.44 15.59 -15.36
N LYS A 602 -3.61 16.58 -15.05
CA LYS A 602 -2.31 16.79 -15.72
C LYS A 602 -1.26 15.80 -15.21
N GLY A 603 -0.27 15.50 -16.05
CA GLY A 603 0.93 14.73 -15.64
C GLY A 603 0.75 13.21 -15.62
N ASN A 604 -0.41 12.70 -16.01
CA ASN A 604 -0.65 11.26 -16.13
C ASN A 604 0.13 10.65 -17.30
N ARG A 605 0.80 9.52 -17.06
CA ARG A 605 1.58 8.77 -18.06
C ARG A 605 0.77 7.69 -18.77
N LEU A 606 -0.22 7.13 -18.08
CA LEU A 606 -1.07 6.07 -18.60
C LEU A 606 -2.38 6.65 -19.14
N PRO A 607 -2.93 6.08 -20.23
CA PRO A 607 -4.26 6.43 -20.71
C PRO A 607 -5.35 6.20 -19.65
N ALA A 608 -6.43 6.98 -19.73
CA ALA A 608 -7.45 7.06 -18.68
C ALA A 608 -8.10 5.71 -18.30
N GLU A 609 -8.20 4.76 -19.23
CA GLU A 609 -8.75 3.43 -18.99
C GLU A 609 -7.87 2.56 -18.07
N TYR A 610 -6.55 2.77 -18.07
CA TYR A 610 -5.64 2.07 -17.15
C TYR A 610 -5.79 2.63 -15.74
N LEU A 611 -5.87 3.96 -15.63
CA LEU A 611 -6.07 4.65 -14.35
C LEU A 611 -7.46 4.37 -13.77
N LEU A 612 -8.48 4.17 -14.60
CA LEU A 612 -9.80 3.72 -14.15
C LEU A 612 -9.72 2.33 -13.49
N VAL A 613 -9.01 1.39 -14.10
CA VAL A 613 -8.84 0.03 -13.54
C VAL A 613 -8.03 0.08 -12.24
N ASP A 614 -6.96 0.88 -12.19
CA ASP A 614 -6.18 1.11 -10.96
C ASP A 614 -7.06 1.71 -9.84
N ARG A 615 -7.87 2.72 -10.17
CA ARG A 615 -8.79 3.35 -9.23
C ARG A 615 -9.87 2.39 -8.73
N ALA A 616 -10.41 1.55 -9.61
CA ALA A 616 -11.39 0.53 -9.25
C ALA A 616 -10.78 -0.53 -8.32
N ASN A 617 -9.52 -0.92 -8.54
CA ASN A 617 -8.78 -1.82 -7.64
C ASN A 617 -8.63 -1.20 -6.24
N LEU A 618 -8.27 0.08 -6.12
CA LEU A 618 -8.20 0.77 -4.82
C LEU A 618 -9.56 0.82 -4.11
N LEU A 619 -10.68 0.86 -4.84
CA LEU A 619 -12.03 0.81 -4.27
C LEU A 619 -12.55 -0.64 -4.04
N ASN A 620 -11.69 -1.65 -4.15
CA ASN A 620 -12.03 -3.07 -4.05
C ASN A 620 -13.18 -3.49 -4.98
N LEU A 621 -13.28 -2.87 -6.16
CA LEU A 621 -14.34 -3.16 -7.13
C LEU A 621 -13.92 -4.30 -8.05
N SER A 622 -14.88 -5.18 -8.35
CA SER A 622 -14.80 -6.14 -9.45
C SER A 622 -15.07 -5.45 -10.79
N ALA A 623 -14.70 -6.12 -11.90
CA ALA A 623 -15.01 -5.60 -13.24
C ALA A 623 -16.52 -5.32 -13.45
N PRO A 624 -17.47 -6.20 -13.04
CA PRO A 624 -18.90 -5.88 -13.14
C PRO A 624 -19.36 -4.69 -12.29
N GLU A 625 -18.82 -4.51 -11.09
CA GLU A 625 -19.15 -3.38 -10.21
C GLU A 625 -18.59 -2.07 -10.78
N MET A 626 -17.35 -2.06 -11.26
CA MET A 626 -16.77 -0.91 -11.97
C MET A 626 -17.61 -0.53 -13.18
N THR A 627 -17.99 -1.50 -14.01
CA THR A 627 -18.82 -1.28 -15.21
C THR A 627 -20.15 -0.63 -14.83
N VAL A 628 -20.93 -1.23 -13.92
CA VAL A 628 -22.27 -0.71 -13.58
C VAL A 628 -22.20 0.68 -12.97
N LEU A 629 -21.17 0.96 -12.14
CA LEU A 629 -20.94 2.28 -11.56
C LEU A 629 -20.64 3.34 -12.63
N ILE A 630 -19.79 3.03 -13.64
CA ILE A 630 -19.54 3.96 -14.75
C ILE A 630 -20.84 4.30 -15.48
N GLY A 631 -21.61 3.29 -15.87
CA GLY A 631 -22.87 3.51 -16.60
C GLY A 631 -23.84 4.38 -15.81
N GLY A 632 -24.02 4.09 -14.51
CA GLY A 632 -24.92 4.84 -13.64
C GLY A 632 -24.45 6.26 -13.36
N LEU A 633 -23.17 6.45 -13.02
CA LEU A 633 -22.63 7.79 -12.74
C LEU A 633 -22.67 8.70 -13.97
N ARG A 634 -22.56 8.15 -15.19
CA ARG A 634 -22.74 8.92 -16.43
C ARG A 634 -24.16 9.42 -16.60
N VAL A 635 -25.17 8.56 -16.49
CA VAL A 635 -26.58 8.99 -16.65
C VAL A 635 -27.05 9.88 -15.51
N LEU A 636 -26.48 9.72 -14.31
CA LEU A 636 -26.72 10.58 -13.15
C LEU A 636 -26.02 11.94 -13.23
N GLY A 637 -25.22 12.21 -14.26
CA GLY A 637 -24.57 13.51 -14.45
C GLY A 637 -23.43 13.78 -13.45
N ALA A 638 -22.77 12.73 -12.94
CA ALA A 638 -21.79 12.85 -11.86
C ALA A 638 -20.38 13.28 -12.32
N ASN A 639 -20.25 13.82 -13.54
CA ASN A 639 -18.96 14.21 -14.10
C ASN A 639 -18.42 15.50 -13.44
N HIS A 640 -17.09 15.56 -13.34
CA HIS A 640 -16.35 16.77 -12.96
C HIS A 640 -16.76 17.94 -13.87
N GLN A 641 -17.00 19.10 -13.26
CA GLN A 641 -17.49 20.32 -13.93
C GLN A 641 -18.76 20.13 -14.77
N GLN A 642 -19.59 19.12 -14.46
CA GLN A 642 -20.83 18.82 -15.20
C GLN A 642 -20.61 18.60 -16.71
N SER A 643 -19.42 18.11 -17.08
CA SER A 643 -19.07 17.79 -18.47
C SER A 643 -20.05 16.78 -19.08
N LYS A 644 -20.32 16.91 -20.39
CA LYS A 644 -21.19 16.01 -21.16
C LYS A 644 -20.49 14.75 -21.67
N LEU A 645 -19.18 14.60 -21.43
CA LEU A 645 -18.41 13.44 -21.86
C LEU A 645 -18.95 12.14 -21.24
N GLY A 646 -19.30 11.17 -22.06
CA GLY A 646 -19.82 9.88 -21.64
C GLY A 646 -21.30 9.89 -21.24
N VAL A 647 -21.98 11.05 -21.24
CA VAL A 647 -23.40 11.15 -20.83
C VAL A 647 -24.30 10.73 -21.98
N PHE A 648 -24.30 9.42 -22.29
CA PHE A 648 -25.06 8.86 -23.40
C PHE A 648 -26.52 8.60 -23.01
N THR A 649 -27.25 9.67 -22.68
CA THR A 649 -28.69 9.64 -22.37
C THR A 649 -29.31 10.99 -22.71
N GLU A 650 -30.59 10.97 -23.08
CA GLU A 650 -31.41 12.17 -23.27
C GLU A 650 -32.14 12.59 -21.98
N THR A 651 -32.13 11.73 -20.96
CA THR A 651 -32.75 11.99 -19.65
C THR A 651 -31.72 11.91 -18.53
N PRO A 652 -30.77 12.87 -18.44
CA PRO A 652 -29.85 12.95 -17.30
C PRO A 652 -30.61 13.00 -15.97
N GLU A 653 -29.97 12.54 -14.90
CA GLU A 653 -30.53 12.41 -13.55
C GLU A 653 -31.58 11.29 -13.38
N VAL A 654 -31.79 10.47 -14.40
CA VAL A 654 -32.63 9.27 -14.35
C VAL A 654 -31.75 8.03 -14.44
N LEU A 655 -31.88 7.08 -13.52
CA LEU A 655 -30.99 5.91 -13.45
C LEU A 655 -31.42 4.83 -14.45
N THR A 656 -30.98 4.97 -15.69
CA THR A 656 -31.23 4.03 -16.79
C THR A 656 -29.95 3.36 -17.27
N ASN A 657 -30.08 2.25 -18.01
CA ASN A 657 -28.96 1.59 -18.68
C ASN A 657 -28.55 2.26 -20.01
N ASP A 658 -29.01 3.49 -20.28
CA ASP A 658 -28.84 4.18 -21.56
C ASP A 658 -27.38 4.31 -21.98
N PHE A 659 -26.46 4.48 -21.02
CA PHE A 659 -25.03 4.52 -21.30
C PHE A 659 -24.60 3.33 -22.17
N PHE A 660 -24.98 2.11 -21.80
CA PHE A 660 -24.58 0.90 -22.51
C PHE A 660 -25.35 0.70 -23.80
N VAL A 661 -26.66 1.00 -23.79
CA VAL A 661 -27.52 0.91 -24.99
C VAL A 661 -26.97 1.81 -26.09
N ASN A 662 -26.62 3.05 -25.76
CA ASN A 662 -26.12 4.03 -26.73
C ASN A 662 -24.65 3.84 -27.08
N LEU A 663 -23.82 3.32 -26.16
CA LEU A 663 -22.43 2.96 -26.46
C LEU A 663 -22.34 1.84 -27.50
N LEU A 664 -23.25 0.87 -27.44
CA LEU A 664 -23.26 -0.32 -28.31
C LEU A 664 -24.23 -0.19 -29.51
N ASP A 665 -24.84 0.98 -29.70
CA ASP A 665 -25.73 1.26 -30.82
C ASP A 665 -25.02 1.07 -32.18
N LEU A 666 -25.56 0.18 -33.02
CA LEU A 666 -25.04 -0.09 -34.36
C LEU A 666 -25.07 1.13 -35.28
N GLY A 667 -25.97 2.09 -34.99
CA GLY A 667 -26.09 3.34 -35.73
C GLY A 667 -25.04 4.39 -35.38
N THR A 668 -24.15 4.14 -34.41
CA THR A 668 -23.15 5.11 -33.96
C THR A 668 -21.73 4.70 -34.39
N GLU A 669 -21.05 5.57 -35.16
CA GLU A 669 -19.64 5.43 -35.52
C GLU A 669 -18.77 6.33 -34.63
N TRP A 670 -17.78 5.75 -33.95
CA TRP A 670 -16.88 6.48 -33.05
C TRP A 670 -15.60 6.93 -33.77
N LYS A 671 -15.24 8.20 -33.61
CA LYS A 671 -13.99 8.78 -34.13
C LYS A 671 -13.27 9.58 -33.05
N SER A 672 -11.95 9.45 -33.02
CA SER A 672 -11.13 10.32 -32.16
C SER A 672 -11.21 11.76 -32.64
N THR A 673 -11.23 12.71 -31.70
CA THR A 673 -11.18 14.15 -32.03
C THR A 673 -9.77 14.63 -32.35
N SER A 674 -8.75 13.81 -32.05
CA SER A 674 -7.34 14.19 -32.13
C SER A 674 -6.40 12.97 -32.16
N GLU A 675 -5.12 13.18 -32.45
CA GLU A 675 -4.12 12.08 -32.55
C GLU A 675 -3.80 11.43 -31.20
N ASP A 676 -3.92 12.17 -30.09
CA ASP A 676 -3.70 11.69 -28.72
C ASP A 676 -4.81 10.76 -28.21
N GLN A 677 -5.96 10.69 -28.91
CA GLN A 677 -7.06 9.77 -28.64
C GLN A 677 -7.57 9.80 -27.19
N THR A 678 -7.67 11.00 -26.63
CA THR A 678 -8.18 11.25 -25.28
C THR A 678 -9.69 11.53 -25.27
N ALA A 679 -10.23 12.11 -26.34
CA ALA A 679 -11.64 12.39 -26.55
C ALA A 679 -12.14 11.89 -27.91
N PHE A 680 -13.44 11.56 -27.97
CA PHE A 680 -14.07 10.91 -29.10
C PHE A 680 -15.47 11.47 -29.35
N GLU A 681 -15.88 11.45 -30.62
CA GLU A 681 -17.24 11.74 -31.06
C GLU A 681 -17.90 10.46 -31.57
N GLY A 682 -19.09 10.17 -31.05
CA GLY A 682 -20.01 9.18 -31.60
C GLY A 682 -20.95 9.88 -32.57
N ARG A 683 -20.84 9.56 -33.86
CA ARG A 683 -21.62 10.17 -34.93
C ARG A 683 -22.65 9.19 -35.48
N ASP A 684 -23.83 9.70 -35.83
CA ASP A 684 -24.81 8.91 -36.57
C ASP A 684 -24.21 8.43 -37.90
N ALA A 685 -24.22 7.13 -38.14
CA ALA A 685 -23.59 6.54 -39.31
C ALA A 685 -24.27 6.91 -40.64
N ALA A 686 -25.54 7.33 -40.60
CA ALA A 686 -26.30 7.73 -41.79
C ALA A 686 -26.19 9.24 -42.08
N THR A 687 -26.25 10.10 -41.05
CA THR A 687 -26.24 11.56 -41.22
C THR A 687 -24.87 12.20 -40.99
N GLY A 688 -23.99 11.53 -40.25
CA GLY A 688 -22.69 12.07 -39.82
C GLY A 688 -22.79 13.08 -38.67
N GLU A 689 -23.98 13.35 -38.13
CA GLU A 689 -24.18 14.29 -37.01
C GLU A 689 -23.61 13.72 -35.71
N VAL A 690 -23.02 14.58 -34.88
CA VAL A 690 -22.52 14.18 -33.55
C VAL A 690 -23.71 13.89 -32.64
N LYS A 691 -23.84 12.64 -32.19
CA LYS A 691 -24.82 12.22 -31.18
C LYS A 691 -24.23 12.38 -29.79
N TRP A 692 -22.99 11.91 -29.61
CA TRP A 692 -22.37 11.76 -28.30
C TRP A 692 -20.90 12.18 -28.32
N THR A 693 -20.37 12.56 -27.15
CA THR A 693 -18.93 12.72 -26.92
C THR A 693 -18.50 11.90 -25.72
N GLY A 694 -17.32 11.30 -25.77
CA GLY A 694 -16.82 10.44 -24.69
C GLY A 694 -15.30 10.44 -24.61
N THR A 695 -14.77 9.83 -23.55
CA THR A 695 -13.33 9.64 -23.33
C THR A 695 -12.95 8.17 -23.39
N ARG A 696 -11.66 7.88 -23.24
CA ARG A 696 -11.19 6.50 -23.15
C ARG A 696 -11.83 5.72 -21.99
N ALA A 697 -12.12 6.40 -20.87
CA ALA A 697 -12.80 5.79 -19.73
C ALA A 697 -14.25 5.39 -20.04
N ASP A 698 -14.86 5.96 -21.08
CA ASP A 698 -16.20 5.61 -21.55
C ASP A 698 -16.14 4.51 -22.60
N LEU A 699 -15.32 4.71 -23.64
CA LEU A 699 -15.28 3.83 -24.82
C LEU A 699 -14.60 2.49 -24.54
N VAL A 700 -13.81 2.36 -23.47
CA VAL A 700 -13.17 1.09 -23.08
C VAL A 700 -14.19 -0.04 -22.90
N PHE A 701 -15.39 0.28 -22.41
CA PHE A 701 -16.48 -0.69 -22.24
C PHE A 701 -17.10 -1.16 -23.57
N GLY A 702 -16.82 -0.47 -24.68
CA GLY A 702 -17.17 -0.91 -26.03
C GLY A 702 -16.03 -1.63 -26.76
N ALA A 703 -14.79 -1.54 -26.25
CA ALA A 703 -13.57 -1.94 -26.95
C ALA A 703 -12.84 -3.13 -26.32
N ASN A 704 -12.65 -3.13 -24.99
CA ASN A 704 -12.03 -4.26 -24.30
C ASN A 704 -12.99 -5.47 -24.29
N SER A 705 -12.54 -6.63 -24.73
CA SER A 705 -13.43 -7.78 -24.95
C SER A 705 -14.15 -8.29 -23.69
N GLU A 706 -13.52 -8.20 -22.52
CA GLU A 706 -14.13 -8.61 -21.25
C GLU A 706 -15.10 -7.55 -20.72
N LEU A 707 -14.70 -6.28 -20.73
CA LEU A 707 -15.60 -5.19 -20.31
C LEU A 707 -16.79 -5.05 -21.25
N ARG A 708 -16.60 -5.29 -22.54
CA ARG A 708 -17.68 -5.32 -23.53
C ARG A 708 -18.68 -6.42 -23.25
N ALA A 709 -18.23 -7.63 -22.91
CA ALA A 709 -19.13 -8.72 -22.53
C ALA A 709 -19.98 -8.35 -21.31
N VAL A 710 -19.43 -7.60 -20.34
CA VAL A 710 -20.21 -7.06 -19.21
C VAL A 710 -21.18 -5.96 -19.66
N ALA A 711 -20.74 -5.05 -20.54
CA ALA A 711 -21.58 -3.98 -21.08
C ALA A 711 -22.78 -4.54 -21.87
N GLU A 712 -22.59 -5.62 -22.63
CA GLU A 712 -23.66 -6.31 -23.39
C GLU A 712 -24.75 -6.85 -22.46
N VAL A 713 -24.40 -7.33 -21.26
CA VAL A 713 -25.40 -7.72 -20.24
C VAL A 713 -26.25 -6.52 -19.85
N TYR A 714 -25.65 -5.35 -19.58
CA TYR A 714 -26.41 -4.17 -19.15
C TYR A 714 -27.09 -3.43 -20.32
N ALA A 715 -26.65 -3.61 -21.56
CA ALA A 715 -27.32 -3.07 -22.75
C ALA A 715 -28.56 -3.87 -23.18
N SER A 716 -28.74 -5.08 -22.66
CA SER A 716 -29.85 -5.97 -23.05
C SER A 716 -31.21 -5.41 -22.62
N ASP A 717 -32.26 -5.68 -23.40
CA ASP A 717 -33.62 -5.15 -23.18
C ASP A 717 -34.23 -5.58 -21.83
N ASP A 718 -33.84 -6.75 -21.32
CA ASP A 718 -34.28 -7.31 -20.04
C ASP A 718 -33.43 -6.86 -18.84
N ALA A 719 -32.41 -6.03 -19.07
CA ALA A 719 -31.44 -5.66 -18.04
C ALA A 719 -31.78 -4.39 -17.26
N LYS A 720 -32.86 -3.67 -17.58
CA LYS A 720 -33.19 -2.37 -16.95
C LYS A 720 -33.28 -2.46 -15.42
N GLU A 721 -34.06 -3.41 -14.90
CA GLU A 721 -34.20 -3.61 -13.44
C GLU A 721 -32.90 -4.15 -12.82
N LYS A 722 -32.21 -5.05 -13.52
CA LYS A 722 -30.92 -5.61 -13.10
C LYS A 722 -29.87 -4.52 -12.95
N PHE A 723 -29.77 -3.62 -13.93
CA PHE A 723 -28.84 -2.50 -13.92
C PHE A 723 -29.04 -1.62 -12.68
N VAL A 724 -30.29 -1.23 -12.40
CA VAL A 724 -30.63 -0.43 -11.21
C VAL A 724 -30.23 -1.15 -9.93
N LYS A 725 -30.60 -2.43 -9.77
CA LYS A 725 -30.25 -3.21 -8.57
C LYS A 725 -28.74 -3.40 -8.41
N ASP A 726 -28.02 -3.64 -9.49
CA ASP A 726 -26.56 -3.84 -9.47
C ASP A 726 -25.83 -2.52 -9.20
N PHE A 727 -26.32 -1.41 -9.75
CA PHE A 727 -25.82 -0.07 -9.43
C PHE A 727 -26.01 0.24 -7.94
N VAL A 728 -27.20 0.00 -7.39
CA VAL A 728 -27.48 0.23 -5.96
C VAL A 728 -26.57 -0.61 -5.07
N ARG A 729 -26.34 -1.88 -5.40
CA ARG A 729 -25.42 -2.74 -4.65
C ARG A 729 -23.97 -2.26 -4.70
N ALA A 730 -23.49 -1.85 -5.88
CA ALA A 730 -22.14 -1.33 -6.03
C ALA A 730 -21.98 0.04 -5.34
N TRP A 731 -23.01 0.89 -5.38
CA TRP A 731 -23.06 2.16 -4.65
C TRP A 731 -22.99 1.95 -3.14
N ASP A 732 -23.84 1.08 -2.59
CA ASP A 732 -23.86 0.73 -1.17
C ASP A 732 -22.50 0.20 -0.70
N LYS A 733 -21.87 -0.67 -1.50
CA LYS A 733 -20.50 -1.15 -1.24
C LYS A 733 -19.51 0.02 -1.09
N VAL A 734 -19.45 0.92 -2.08
CA VAL A 734 -18.49 2.05 -2.06
C VAL A 734 -18.74 2.98 -0.88
N MET A 735 -20.00 3.27 -0.58
CA MET A 735 -20.36 4.14 0.55
C MET A 735 -19.97 3.56 1.92
N ASN A 736 -19.73 2.24 2.02
CA ASN A 736 -19.41 1.55 3.27
C ASN A 736 -17.98 0.97 3.33
N LEU A 737 -17.10 1.27 2.37
CA LEU A 737 -15.72 0.73 2.34
C LEU A 737 -14.89 1.06 3.59
N ASP A 738 -15.22 2.15 4.29
CA ASP A 738 -14.54 2.62 5.51
C ASP A 738 -15.32 2.36 6.81
N ARG A 739 -16.43 1.61 6.75
CA ARG A 739 -17.30 1.31 7.89
C ARG A 739 -16.79 0.11 8.71
N PHE A 740 -15.54 0.23 9.16
CA PHE A 740 -14.90 -0.78 10.02
C PHE A 740 -15.55 -0.88 11.41
N ASP A 741 -16.39 0.07 11.79
CA ASP A 741 -17.19 0.03 13.01
C ASP A 741 -18.36 -0.98 12.95
N LEU A 742 -18.70 -1.46 11.75
CA LEU A 742 -19.81 -2.40 11.53
C LEU A 742 -19.38 -3.86 11.40
N VAL A 743 -18.08 -4.13 11.29
CA VAL A 743 -17.52 -5.46 10.93
C VAL A 743 -16.68 -6.04 12.06
#